data_AF-A0A5T6X7C9-F1
#
_entry.id   AF-A0A5T6X7C9-F1
#
_cell.length_a   1.000
_cell.length_b   1.000
_cell.length_c   1.000
_cell.angle_alpha   90.00
_cell.angle_beta   90.00
_cell.angle_gamma   90.00
#
_symmetry.space_group_name_H-M   'P 1'
#
loop_
_entity.id
_entity.type
_entity.pdbx_description
1 polymer ?
#
loop_
_entity_poly.entity_id
_entity_poly.type
_entity_poly.pdbx_seq_one_letter_code
_entity_poly.pdbx_strand_id
1 'polypeptide(L)'
;METSSHRNLQASGAVDASARAGHGGEWLLDPTDVTIVGAGADTGIDSATADGTDIFTPTASGGQILNSSIVNQLNAGTSVTVKTSGTDTDGETGNITVNANIIKTAGTDAKLTLLADNNISTGDNVSIGATTGKLNLDLLAGNTTNNASISLGKFINISLNGGDLLADAGNSASGVSLTFMNNGKIKGGNVTLNLSRGLGGYAYNVNADNDLTINGSVTGSTGWGAVLGFTAGGKLAMNSPGSISLQANDPGNGGGRVLISGDKGVTLNAAAGTVTLNAAKAATNGVNITSGNGAVSITNMVQDGSNGMTLTNANISSKDGIVLNGTTFWGQAVVMSGVNLTTGGDVDITGLAKNLTTGGLGAASSSGVQLSGSNISSTGGNITLTGTAGTDISHPSISSLQVSNSTLTTNNALTLNGTTETTTGVKVTGSTLSAATLNVNGVAHVQGTGFSLATSQLLGGLADLTNVSLSSAGSAAGAQNVLDNSIVNDANRDTLLAKRIENMTTVDMAGNAIFDDSAKSDKGWTQDYTLADLPNHGWVFNNTSVTAGGDVSLKGAGFTNSVVTITNGNLSIDNGGPAPLTGTTLTVDGGVNVHAGAGSIDLKNGNISAKGNITLKADAGSIAISGKNASVKANITSTEGGVNLVSMQAINITNANFLADKDISLNVASEVMGTLGIGNASFTSQSGDVDLFLDTKKINPIITTVDSQYGGLIFSGENSFEAKNINISALSSKDARGFSLLFESGAILNLKGETHINASNESNGTRSNEAGLGSRYRRTQINVSDGDLYITASALSGSAILSLAATGQWADAGFEFVLNNSNLYIDANSKFRNGITLGGYGGSTYANGLTFKGNGNVSVHGQGALGGIILSRLYTGELDGNVQLTGVGGSAAGIDASLNTVFQGGVSLSGSSADDVGVLLSFGPGIQEHNMNLNGSNVAGSSENGSAGILIKGKNISFTNGTLTGTATSGNGSGVVLTGGGNYTLDGASITGTAADGSGIAVNGTLTVNNGTVVKGLATGGGNGVTVSGDLVTDSGDGISITGTAFSGDGVKVDGDTTLTNAMLNGRADSGNGVNIAGNLTTDSSTQVSGHAASGTGVNLGAALTGASVKGSSDTGTGVQLADNAVVTEAVLNGSSTSGDGVAVTGSVTLDDT
;
A
#
# COMPACT_ATOMS: atom_id res chain seq x y z
N MET A 1 62.92 5.21 25.22
CA MET A 1 62.98 5.20 26.70
C MET A 1 62.00 6.27 27.14
N GLU A 2 60.80 5.90 27.57
CA GLU A 2 59.90 6.84 28.26
C GLU A 2 60.37 6.86 29.71
N THR A 3 60.84 8.01 30.16
CA THR A 3 61.29 8.20 31.55
C THR A 3 60.42 9.27 32.17
N SER A 4 59.48 8.86 33.01
CA SER A 4 58.77 9.74 33.94
C SER A 4 59.40 9.62 35.32
N SER A 5 59.48 10.73 36.05
CA SER A 5 59.97 10.75 37.43
C SER A 5 59.18 11.76 38.20
N HIS A 6 58.43 11.28 39.19
CA HIS A 6 57.50 12.04 40.01
C HIS A 6 58.12 13.16 40.88
N ARG A 7 59.44 13.42 40.80
CA ARG A 7 60.12 14.42 41.66
C ARG A 7 61.41 14.99 41.09
N ASN A 8 62.28 14.15 40.54
CA ASN A 8 63.61 14.57 40.10
C ASN A 8 64.12 13.62 39.02
N LEU A 9 64.22 14.10 37.77
CA LEU A 9 64.87 13.38 36.69
C LEU A 9 66.23 14.03 36.44
N GLN A 10 67.29 13.45 37.01
CA GLN A 10 68.66 13.88 36.75
C GLN A 10 69.32 12.97 35.72
N ALA A 11 69.80 13.59 34.67
CA ALA A 11 70.50 12.96 33.57
C ALA A 11 71.85 13.64 33.40
N SER A 12 72.94 12.94 33.69
CA SER A 12 74.30 13.47 33.59
C SER A 12 75.04 12.82 32.41
N GLY A 13 75.55 13.64 31.48
CA GLY A 13 76.19 13.23 30.23
C GLY A 13 75.38 13.62 28.99
N ALA A 14 75.85 13.27 27.78
CA ALA A 14 75.04 13.39 26.57
C ALA A 14 73.95 12.31 26.62
N VAL A 15 72.73 12.71 27.00
CA VAL A 15 71.59 11.80 27.11
C VAL A 15 70.76 11.89 25.84
N ASP A 16 70.72 10.78 25.12
CA ASP A 16 70.03 10.64 23.84
C ASP A 16 68.80 9.75 24.02
N ALA A 17 67.62 10.37 24.01
CA ALA A 17 66.33 9.67 24.05
C ALA A 17 65.89 9.18 22.66
N SER A 18 66.69 9.42 21.61
CA SER A 18 66.37 9.00 20.25
C SER A 18 66.42 7.47 20.10
N ALA A 19 65.52 6.95 19.27
CA ALA A 19 65.53 5.57 18.84
C ALA A 19 65.84 5.55 17.35
N ARG A 20 66.94 4.91 16.94
CA ARG A 20 67.42 4.90 15.54
C ARG A 20 66.45 4.23 14.53
N ALA A 21 65.39 3.57 15.01
CA ALA A 21 64.34 2.92 14.20
C ALA A 21 62.93 3.01 14.82
N GLY A 22 62.65 3.99 15.69
CA GLY A 22 61.33 4.20 16.32
C GLY A 22 61.14 5.66 16.76
N HIS A 23 59.98 5.99 17.34
CA HIS A 23 59.78 7.30 17.96
C HIS A 23 60.75 7.46 19.15
N GLY A 24 61.47 8.59 19.22
CA GLY A 24 62.29 8.92 20.39
C GLY A 24 61.42 8.94 21.65
N GLY A 25 61.99 8.60 22.81
CA GLY A 25 61.25 8.63 24.07
C GLY A 25 60.96 10.06 24.53
N GLU A 26 59.77 10.30 25.05
CA GLU A 26 59.41 11.57 25.70
C GLU A 26 59.81 11.56 27.18
N TRP A 27 60.17 12.75 27.67
CA TRP A 27 60.32 13.00 29.09
C TRP A 27 59.08 13.72 29.57
N LEU A 28 58.31 13.05 30.42
CA LEU A 28 57.14 13.62 31.07
C LEU A 28 57.58 14.12 32.45
N LEU A 29 57.48 15.43 32.65
CA LEU A 29 57.63 16.08 33.95
C LEU A 29 56.22 16.42 34.44
N ASP A 30 55.87 16.08 35.68
CA ASP A 30 54.58 16.48 36.23
C ASP A 30 54.60 17.98 36.57
N PRO A 31 53.58 18.75 36.18
CA PRO A 31 53.51 20.19 36.43
C PRO A 31 52.96 20.53 37.82
N THR A 32 53.41 21.65 38.39
CA THR A 32 53.04 22.11 39.76
C THR A 32 52.02 23.25 39.67
N ASP A 33 51.04 23.26 40.57
CA ASP A 33 49.93 24.22 40.63
C ASP A 33 50.42 25.60 41.12
N VAL A 34 49.79 26.68 40.64
CA VAL A 34 50.05 28.06 41.06
C VAL A 34 48.76 28.74 41.49
N THR A 35 48.76 29.34 42.69
CA THR A 35 47.65 30.16 43.18
C THR A 35 48.06 31.63 43.30
N ILE A 36 47.34 32.53 42.64
CA ILE A 36 47.51 33.97 42.79
C ILE A 36 46.64 34.45 43.96
N VAL A 37 47.26 34.99 45.01
CA VAL A 37 46.63 35.35 46.28
C VAL A 37 46.72 36.86 46.56
N GLY A 38 45.82 37.38 47.39
CA GLY A 38 45.72 38.83 47.69
C GLY A 38 46.43 39.26 48.97
N ALA A 39 46.94 38.32 49.76
CA ALA A 39 47.64 38.55 51.02
C ALA A 39 48.61 37.39 51.29
N GLY A 40 49.63 37.61 52.13
CA GLY A 40 50.68 36.63 52.41
C GLY A 40 52.03 37.06 51.83
N ALA A 41 52.83 36.10 51.36
CA ALA A 41 54.09 36.30 50.67
C ALA A 41 54.18 35.36 49.46
N ASP A 42 55.02 35.70 48.48
CA ASP A 42 55.38 34.77 47.40
C ASP A 42 56.05 33.53 48.03
N THR A 43 55.52 32.33 47.79
CA THR A 43 56.03 31.06 48.37
C THR A 43 56.02 29.94 47.34
N GLY A 44 57.08 29.12 47.31
CA GLY A 44 57.15 28.00 46.35
C GLY A 44 57.21 28.44 44.88
N ILE A 45 57.67 29.65 44.60
CA ILE A 45 57.87 30.23 43.24
C ILE A 45 59.34 30.67 43.13
N ASP A 46 59.90 30.68 41.92
CA ASP A 46 61.19 31.35 41.67
C ASP A 46 61.15 32.83 42.11
N SER A 47 62.23 33.34 42.72
CA SER A 47 62.16 34.66 43.37
C SER A 47 61.97 35.77 42.34
N ALA A 48 60.93 36.58 42.57
CA ALA A 48 60.30 37.56 41.69
C ALA A 48 61.16 38.69 41.06
N THR A 49 62.48 38.74 41.21
CA THR A 49 63.31 39.86 40.72
C THR A 49 64.74 39.53 40.30
N ALA A 50 65.20 38.27 40.37
CA ALA A 50 66.64 37.97 40.30
C ALA A 50 67.18 37.59 38.92
N ASP A 51 66.35 37.09 38.00
CA ASP A 51 66.78 36.56 36.68
C ASP A 51 66.43 37.49 35.50
N GLY A 52 65.59 38.49 35.72
CA GLY A 52 65.15 39.47 34.71
C GLY A 52 64.28 38.88 33.60
N THR A 53 63.65 37.71 33.80
CA THR A 53 62.85 37.03 32.76
C THR A 53 61.36 37.39 32.82
N ASP A 54 60.86 37.89 33.95
CA ASP A 54 59.44 38.18 34.22
C ASP A 54 58.50 36.99 33.98
N ILE A 55 59.07 35.78 34.10
CA ILE A 55 58.40 34.49 34.07
C ILE A 55 58.37 33.96 35.50
N PHE A 56 57.17 33.68 36.02
CA PHE A 56 56.95 33.07 37.33
C PHE A 56 56.64 31.59 37.15
N THR A 57 57.46 30.74 37.77
CA THR A 57 57.32 29.28 37.72
C THR A 57 57.34 28.70 39.13
N PRO A 58 56.44 27.76 39.48
CA PRO A 58 56.48 27.14 40.79
C PRO A 58 57.71 26.24 40.96
N THR A 59 58.30 26.28 42.15
CA THR A 59 59.51 25.54 42.55
C THR A 59 59.23 24.54 43.68
N ALA A 60 58.02 24.53 44.23
CA ALA A 60 57.55 23.58 45.24
C ALA A 60 56.01 23.54 45.26
N SER A 61 55.45 22.49 45.86
CA SER A 61 54.01 22.32 46.05
C SER A 61 53.38 23.48 46.82
N GLY A 62 52.17 23.87 46.42
CA GLY A 62 51.45 25.00 47.00
C GLY A 62 52.00 26.36 46.58
N GLY A 63 52.54 26.47 45.36
CA GLY A 63 53.08 27.72 44.82
C GLY A 63 52.08 28.88 44.90
N GLN A 64 52.46 29.97 45.57
CA GLN A 64 51.66 31.19 45.71
C GLN A 64 52.39 32.42 45.19
N ILE A 65 51.70 33.20 44.36
CA ILE A 65 52.15 34.51 43.89
C ILE A 65 51.20 35.57 44.42
N LEU A 66 51.74 36.60 45.08
CA LEU A 66 51.00 37.80 45.43
C LEU A 66 50.59 38.56 44.18
N ASN A 67 49.32 38.93 44.10
CA ASN A 67 48.81 39.78 43.03
C ASN A 67 49.58 41.10 42.89
N SER A 68 50.06 41.67 44.01
CA SER A 68 50.88 42.89 44.01
C SER A 68 52.22 42.70 43.30
N SER A 69 52.83 41.51 43.36
CA SER A 69 54.09 41.21 42.67
C SER A 69 53.89 41.28 41.15
N ILE A 70 52.80 40.69 40.65
CA ILE A 70 52.40 40.78 39.24
C ILE A 70 52.08 42.23 38.85
N VAL A 71 51.25 42.92 39.64
CA VAL A 71 50.82 44.29 39.37
C VAL A 71 51.99 45.28 39.32
N ASN A 72 53.01 45.11 40.17
CA ASN A 72 54.19 45.97 40.16
C ASN A 72 54.97 45.87 38.85
N GLN A 73 55.16 44.65 38.32
CA GLN A 73 55.83 44.44 37.03
C GLN A 73 55.00 45.00 35.88
N LEU A 74 53.68 44.74 35.87
CA LEU A 74 52.79 45.32 34.87
C LEU A 74 52.80 46.86 34.93
N ASN A 75 52.84 47.47 36.12
CA ASN A 75 52.92 48.93 36.31
C ASN A 75 54.26 49.52 35.85
N ALA A 76 55.33 48.73 35.81
CA ALA A 76 56.62 49.11 35.23
C ALA A 76 56.62 49.07 33.69
N GLY A 77 55.55 48.57 33.06
CA GLY A 77 55.45 48.38 31.61
C GLY A 77 55.98 47.01 31.15
N THR A 78 56.27 46.11 32.08
CA THR A 78 56.85 44.80 31.81
C THR A 78 55.76 43.75 31.60
N SER A 79 55.96 42.83 30.64
CA SER A 79 55.03 41.73 30.40
C SER A 79 55.35 40.55 31.32
N VAL A 80 54.31 39.97 31.92
CA VAL A 80 54.42 38.90 32.92
C VAL A 80 53.89 37.60 32.36
N THR A 81 54.62 36.50 32.57
CA THR A 81 54.11 35.14 32.32
C THR A 81 54.07 34.36 33.62
N VAL A 82 52.92 33.76 33.95
CA VAL A 82 52.78 32.78 35.04
C VAL A 82 52.62 31.41 34.39
N LYS A 83 53.53 30.48 34.68
CA LYS A 83 53.56 29.15 34.06
C LYS A 83 53.64 28.05 35.12
N THR A 84 53.01 26.90 34.89
CA THR A 84 52.98 25.75 35.83
C THR A 84 54.05 24.69 35.58
N SER A 85 54.80 24.78 34.48
CA SER A 85 55.83 23.79 34.14
C SER A 85 57.08 24.02 35.01
N GLY A 86 56.99 23.62 36.28
CA GLY A 86 58.01 23.79 37.31
C GLY A 86 58.67 22.47 37.72
N THR A 87 59.18 22.41 38.95
CA THR A 87 59.62 21.15 39.57
C THR A 87 58.46 20.18 39.66
N ASP A 88 58.69 18.89 39.43
CA ASP A 88 57.67 17.85 39.56
C ASP A 88 57.27 17.63 41.04
N THR A 89 55.97 17.74 41.36
CA THR A 89 55.46 17.56 42.73
C THR A 89 54.23 16.66 42.86
N ASP A 90 54.27 15.76 43.85
CA ASP A 90 53.22 14.78 44.09
C ASP A 90 51.82 15.37 44.31
N GLY A 91 50.86 15.00 43.45
CA GLY A 91 49.44 15.31 43.60
C GLY A 91 48.97 16.62 42.96
N GLU A 92 49.87 17.37 42.35
CA GLU A 92 49.54 18.58 41.59
C GLU A 92 49.38 18.24 40.09
N THR A 93 48.65 19.08 39.37
CA THR A 93 48.28 18.77 37.97
C THR A 93 48.60 19.91 37.01
N GLY A 94 49.22 20.99 37.48
CA GLY A 94 49.59 22.14 36.69
C GLY A 94 48.43 23.11 36.44
N ASN A 95 47.63 23.38 37.47
CA ASN A 95 46.56 24.38 37.41
C ASN A 95 47.06 25.78 37.79
N ILE A 96 46.47 26.82 37.20
CA ILE A 96 46.58 28.20 37.67
C ILE A 96 45.24 28.62 38.28
N THR A 97 45.25 29.07 39.53
CA THR A 97 44.06 29.61 40.23
C THR A 97 44.27 31.09 40.59
N VAL A 98 43.38 31.96 40.12
CA VAL A 98 43.43 33.41 40.39
C VAL A 98 42.38 33.78 41.43
N ASN A 99 42.79 34.00 42.68
CA ASN A 99 41.90 34.33 43.80
C ASN A 99 41.94 35.80 44.22
N ALA A 100 42.69 36.64 43.51
CA ALA A 100 42.85 38.06 43.82
C ALA A 100 42.87 38.93 42.57
N ASN A 101 42.54 40.20 42.75
CA ASN A 101 42.47 41.18 41.66
C ASN A 101 43.86 41.48 41.09
N ILE A 102 44.00 41.46 39.77
CA ILE A 102 45.21 41.89 39.06
C ILE A 102 44.84 43.13 38.24
N ILE A 103 45.11 44.33 38.78
CA ILE A 103 44.74 45.60 38.15
C ILE A 103 45.98 46.45 37.94
N LYS A 104 46.38 46.62 36.67
CA LYS A 104 47.45 47.53 36.25
C LYS A 104 46.96 48.98 36.29
N THR A 105 47.65 49.86 37.00
CA THR A 105 47.23 51.25 37.26
C THR A 105 48.20 52.32 36.78
N ALA A 106 49.39 51.97 36.29
CA ALA A 106 50.42 52.89 35.80
C ALA A 106 51.27 52.25 34.67
N GLY A 107 52.18 53.01 34.04
CA GLY A 107 53.13 52.49 33.03
C GLY A 107 52.59 52.37 31.60
N THR A 108 53.45 51.97 30.67
CA THR A 108 53.12 51.71 29.24
C THR A 108 52.32 50.43 29.06
N ASP A 109 51.97 50.07 27.82
CA ASP A 109 51.27 48.82 27.51
C ASP A 109 52.08 47.59 27.98
N ALA A 110 51.38 46.57 28.48
CA ALA A 110 51.97 45.34 28.99
C ALA A 110 51.09 44.11 28.65
N LYS A 111 51.63 42.89 28.80
CA LYS A 111 50.90 41.63 28.62
C LYS A 111 50.98 40.77 29.88
N LEU A 112 49.87 40.14 30.25
CA LEU A 112 49.82 39.05 31.23
C LEU A 112 49.49 37.75 30.50
N THR A 113 50.37 36.75 30.63
CA THR A 113 50.14 35.40 30.12
C THR A 113 49.98 34.45 31.30
N LEU A 114 48.86 33.73 31.37
CA LEU A 114 48.67 32.59 32.25
C LEU A 114 48.79 31.33 31.40
N LEU A 115 49.88 30.58 31.55
CA LEU A 115 50.19 29.37 30.79
C LEU A 115 50.14 28.14 31.71
N ALA A 116 48.96 27.53 31.79
CA ALA A 116 48.72 26.33 32.60
C ALA A 116 48.91 25.05 31.77
N ASP A 117 49.55 24.06 32.37
CA ASP A 117 49.69 22.71 31.83
C ASP A 117 48.34 21.97 31.83
N ASN A 118 47.50 22.27 32.81
CA ASN A 118 46.12 21.79 32.92
C ASN A 118 45.13 22.97 32.95
N ASN A 119 44.44 23.26 34.05
CA ASN A 119 43.33 24.22 34.05
C ASN A 119 43.72 25.64 34.48
N ILE A 120 42.95 26.62 34.02
CA ILE A 120 42.95 27.98 34.59
C ILE A 120 41.61 28.19 35.30
N SER A 121 41.62 28.71 36.51
CA SER A 121 40.41 29.03 37.27
C SER A 121 40.50 30.41 37.93
N THR A 122 39.37 31.09 38.11
CA THR A 122 39.30 32.32 38.93
C THR A 122 38.30 32.16 40.06
N GLY A 123 38.56 32.81 41.19
CA GLY A 123 37.58 32.99 42.26
C GLY A 123 36.39 33.86 41.83
N ASP A 124 35.36 33.90 42.69
CA ASP A 124 34.22 34.79 42.53
C ASP A 124 34.63 36.25 42.76
N ASN A 125 34.01 37.20 42.04
CA ASN A 125 34.24 38.64 42.13
C ASN A 125 35.70 39.10 41.88
N VAL A 126 36.49 38.29 41.17
CA VAL A 126 37.86 38.66 40.78
C VAL A 126 37.83 39.64 39.61
N SER A 127 38.77 40.58 39.59
CA SER A 127 38.98 41.53 38.49
C SER A 127 40.38 41.40 37.91
N ILE A 128 40.49 41.28 36.58
CA ILE A 128 41.76 41.32 35.84
C ILE A 128 41.69 42.47 34.83
N GLY A 129 42.59 43.45 34.90
CA GLY A 129 42.44 44.60 34.02
C GLY A 129 43.48 45.69 34.13
N ALA A 130 43.20 46.80 33.46
CA ALA A 130 44.02 48.01 33.49
C ALA A 130 43.17 49.29 33.56
N THR A 131 43.71 50.32 34.22
CA THR A 131 43.17 51.69 34.21
C THR A 131 44.09 52.69 33.48
N THR A 132 45.32 52.32 33.16
CA THR A 132 46.30 53.16 32.45
C THR A 132 47.25 52.28 31.64
N GLY A 133 47.48 52.65 30.37
CA GLY A 133 48.09 51.76 29.36
C GLY A 133 47.18 50.56 29.06
N LYS A 134 47.43 49.87 27.95
CA LYS A 134 46.72 48.62 27.59
C LYS A 134 47.27 47.45 28.39
N LEU A 135 46.41 46.48 28.70
CA LEU A 135 46.83 45.16 29.17
C LEU A 135 46.37 44.10 28.19
N ASN A 136 47.30 43.43 27.52
CA ASN A 136 46.96 42.22 26.77
C ASN A 136 46.87 41.04 27.75
N LEU A 137 45.91 40.14 27.56
CA LEU A 137 45.70 38.99 28.43
C LEU A 137 45.63 37.70 27.61
N ASP A 138 46.54 36.78 27.89
CA ASP A 138 46.53 35.43 27.35
C ASP A 138 46.16 34.45 28.46
N LEU A 139 45.08 33.69 28.25
CA LEU A 139 44.65 32.57 29.08
C LEU A 139 44.89 31.28 28.29
N LEU A 140 46.03 30.64 28.54
CA LEU A 140 46.51 29.48 27.80
C LEU A 140 46.45 28.23 28.69
N ALA A 141 45.41 27.41 28.55
CA ALA A 141 45.21 26.20 29.34
C ALA A 141 45.62 24.93 28.55
N GLY A 142 45.89 23.82 29.23
CA GLY A 142 46.16 22.55 28.55
C GLY A 142 47.48 22.49 27.79
N ASN A 143 48.55 23.11 28.30
CA ASN A 143 49.87 23.03 27.68
C ASN A 143 50.41 21.59 27.60
N THR A 144 50.06 20.70 28.54
CA THR A 144 50.36 19.26 28.47
C THR A 144 49.11 18.38 28.46
N THR A 145 47.95 18.91 28.83
CA THR A 145 46.70 18.16 28.97
C THR A 145 45.67 18.46 27.87
N ASN A 146 45.20 17.43 27.16
CA ASN A 146 44.24 17.56 26.06
C ASN A 146 42.78 17.88 26.50
N ASN A 147 42.49 17.83 27.79
CA ASN A 147 41.15 18.03 28.36
C ASN A 147 41.09 19.18 29.36
N ALA A 148 41.79 20.28 29.09
CA ALA A 148 41.82 21.44 29.96
C ALA A 148 40.57 22.33 29.84
N SER A 149 40.40 23.20 30.84
CA SER A 149 39.32 24.17 30.94
C SER A 149 39.80 25.50 31.54
N ILE A 150 39.16 26.58 31.10
CA ILE A 150 39.23 27.92 31.68
C ILE A 150 37.91 28.17 32.40
N SER A 151 37.90 28.15 33.73
CA SER A 151 36.69 28.34 34.54
C SER A 151 36.71 29.72 35.21
N LEU A 152 35.80 30.59 34.79
CA LEU A 152 35.70 31.93 35.34
C LEU A 152 34.60 31.99 36.41
N GLY A 153 34.99 32.36 37.63
CA GLY A 153 34.12 32.50 38.79
C GLY A 153 32.95 33.47 38.59
N LYS A 154 32.02 33.48 39.54
CA LYS A 154 30.83 34.33 39.47
C LYS A 154 31.22 35.80 39.47
N PHE A 155 30.56 36.61 38.65
CA PHE A 155 30.79 38.06 38.57
C PHE A 155 32.25 38.45 38.30
N ILE A 156 33.01 37.61 37.60
CA ILE A 156 34.36 37.97 37.11
C ILE A 156 34.28 39.25 36.26
N ASN A 157 35.27 40.13 36.39
CA ASN A 157 35.38 41.34 35.56
C ASN A 157 36.76 41.45 34.92
N ILE A 158 36.85 41.12 33.64
CA ILE A 158 38.06 41.33 32.84
C ILE A 158 37.89 42.63 32.05
N SER A 159 38.77 43.61 32.25
CA SER A 159 38.69 44.95 31.60
C SER A 159 40.07 45.48 31.22
N LEU A 160 40.43 45.35 29.95
CA LEU A 160 41.81 45.43 29.46
C LEU A 160 42.24 46.82 28.94
N ASN A 161 41.39 47.85 29.11
CA ASN A 161 41.65 49.22 28.64
C ASN A 161 42.05 49.29 27.14
N GLY A 162 41.37 48.52 26.30
CA GLY A 162 41.66 48.43 24.86
C GLY A 162 42.83 47.52 24.48
N GLY A 163 43.39 46.76 25.42
CA GLY A 163 44.29 45.63 25.18
C GLY A 163 43.52 44.35 24.77
N ASP A 164 44.21 43.45 24.09
CA ASP A 164 43.61 42.27 23.45
C ASP A 164 43.52 41.09 24.41
N LEU A 165 42.48 40.26 24.24
CA LEU A 165 42.34 38.99 24.97
C LEU A 165 42.48 37.81 24.02
N LEU A 166 43.32 36.84 24.39
CA LEU A 166 43.39 35.52 23.80
C LEU A 166 43.07 34.47 24.86
N ALA A 167 42.05 33.63 24.63
CA ALA A 167 41.87 32.38 25.35
C ALA A 167 42.12 31.23 24.36
N ASP A 168 43.08 30.37 24.67
CA ASP A 168 43.52 29.30 23.76
C ASP A 168 44.06 28.09 24.52
N ALA A 169 44.36 27.02 23.79
CA ALA A 169 45.21 25.96 24.28
C ALA A 169 46.68 26.40 24.34
N GLY A 170 47.38 26.07 25.42
CA GLY A 170 48.83 26.28 25.54
C GLY A 170 49.62 25.43 24.53
N ASN A 171 49.07 24.27 24.16
CA ASN A 171 49.55 23.42 23.07
C ASN A 171 48.43 23.27 22.03
N SER A 172 48.74 23.51 20.77
CA SER A 172 47.75 23.48 19.67
C SER A 172 47.12 22.10 19.42
N ALA A 173 47.72 21.03 19.95
CA ALA A 173 47.14 19.69 19.92
C ALA A 173 46.09 19.44 21.01
N SER A 174 45.97 20.33 22.02
CA SER A 174 45.10 20.17 23.17
C SER A 174 43.71 20.78 22.97
N GLY A 175 42.71 20.18 23.60
CA GLY A 175 41.36 20.71 23.68
C GLY A 175 41.11 21.60 24.90
N VAL A 176 40.56 22.80 24.68
CA VAL A 176 40.21 23.76 25.75
C VAL A 176 38.75 24.21 25.66
N SER A 177 38.09 24.30 26.81
CA SER A 177 36.79 24.96 26.99
C SER A 177 36.90 26.22 27.85
N LEU A 178 35.96 27.14 27.73
CA LEU A 178 35.80 28.27 28.66
C LEU A 178 34.39 28.29 29.22
N THR A 179 34.27 28.35 30.55
CA THR A 179 32.97 28.39 31.23
C THR A 179 32.88 29.61 32.14
N PHE A 180 31.82 30.39 31.97
CA PHE A 180 31.42 31.41 32.93
C PHE A 180 30.45 30.83 33.95
N MET A 181 30.81 30.85 35.23
CA MET A 181 29.96 30.30 36.29
C MET A 181 28.64 31.05 36.42
N ASN A 182 28.67 32.39 36.45
CA ASN A 182 27.47 33.26 36.45
C ASN A 182 27.87 34.73 36.25
N ASN A 183 27.22 35.46 35.34
CA ASN A 183 27.31 36.94 35.24
C ASN A 183 28.74 37.51 35.09
N GLY A 184 29.64 36.77 34.44
CA GLY A 184 30.99 37.25 34.18
C GLY A 184 31.07 38.20 32.98
N LYS A 185 32.09 39.06 32.97
CA LYS A 185 32.30 40.06 31.91
C LYS A 185 33.74 40.06 31.40
N ILE A 186 33.90 40.13 30.08
CA ILE A 186 35.14 40.44 29.38
C ILE A 186 34.95 41.76 28.60
N LYS A 187 35.90 42.68 28.72
CA LYS A 187 36.04 43.86 27.87
C LYS A 187 37.50 44.00 27.40
N GLY A 188 37.74 43.88 26.10
CA GLY A 188 39.07 44.05 25.47
C GLY A 188 39.02 44.82 24.16
N GLY A 189 40.18 45.04 23.55
CA GLY A 189 40.34 45.58 22.19
C GLY A 189 39.82 44.59 21.17
N ASN A 190 40.67 43.65 20.73
CA ASN A 190 40.24 42.41 20.10
C ASN A 190 40.03 41.32 21.15
N VAL A 191 39.05 40.45 20.94
CA VAL A 191 38.83 39.28 21.79
C VAL A 191 38.77 38.03 20.92
N THR A 192 39.70 37.11 21.14
CA THR A 192 39.79 35.83 20.43
C THR A 192 39.68 34.69 21.42
N LEU A 193 38.67 33.84 21.22
CA LEU A 193 38.41 32.66 22.06
C LEU A 193 38.53 31.40 21.20
N ASN A 194 39.69 30.74 21.25
CA ASN A 194 39.98 29.47 20.59
C ASN A 194 39.67 28.31 21.54
N LEU A 195 38.42 27.84 21.49
CA LEU A 195 37.82 26.92 22.46
C LEU A 195 37.28 25.69 21.76
N SER A 196 38.16 24.79 21.33
CA SER A 196 37.78 23.56 20.59
C SER A 196 36.79 22.67 21.35
N ARG A 197 36.72 22.77 22.69
CA ARG A 197 35.74 22.07 23.54
C ARG A 197 34.56 22.95 23.98
N GLY A 198 34.50 24.20 23.51
CA GLY A 198 33.34 25.07 23.58
C GLY A 198 33.38 26.17 24.65
N LEU A 199 32.50 27.14 24.46
CA LEU A 199 32.18 28.25 25.33
C LEU A 199 30.82 28.02 26.00
N GLY A 200 30.75 28.16 27.32
CA GLY A 200 29.55 27.89 28.11
C GLY A 200 29.30 28.89 29.24
N GLY A 201 28.06 28.95 29.73
CA GLY A 201 27.75 29.62 30.99
C GLY A 201 26.35 30.22 31.08
N TYR A 202 26.12 30.92 32.20
CA TYR A 202 24.87 31.65 32.48
C TYR A 202 25.11 33.17 32.51
N ALA A 203 24.34 33.91 31.72
CA ALA A 203 24.26 35.38 31.70
C ALA A 203 25.62 36.13 31.60
N TYR A 204 26.57 35.62 30.83
CA TYR A 204 27.90 36.23 30.69
C TYR A 204 27.98 37.23 29.52
N ASN A 205 29.00 38.09 29.54
CA ASN A 205 29.19 39.15 28.56
C ASN A 205 30.61 39.15 28.01
N VAL A 206 30.75 39.09 26.68
CA VAL A 206 32.04 39.21 25.97
C VAL A 206 31.97 40.43 25.06
N ASN A 207 32.73 41.46 25.40
CA ASN A 207 32.75 42.74 24.68
C ASN A 207 34.14 43.03 24.09
N ALA A 208 34.21 43.26 22.79
CA ALA A 208 35.39 43.73 22.07
C ALA A 208 35.14 45.16 21.56
N ASP A 209 36.09 46.07 21.80
CA ASP A 209 36.05 47.41 21.22
C ASP A 209 36.30 47.34 19.69
N ASN A 210 37.00 46.31 19.22
CA ASN A 210 37.25 45.98 17.81
C ASN A 210 36.56 44.64 17.44
N ASP A 211 37.30 43.61 17.04
CA ASP A 211 36.74 42.34 16.57
C ASP A 211 36.59 41.31 17.70
N LEU A 212 35.48 40.56 17.66
CA LEU A 212 35.22 39.39 18.52
C LEU A 212 35.19 38.13 17.67
N THR A 213 36.14 37.22 17.91
CA THR A 213 36.21 35.91 17.24
C THR A 213 36.09 34.79 18.27
N ILE A 214 35.17 33.87 18.05
CA ILE A 214 34.97 32.68 18.89
C ILE A 214 35.07 31.46 18.00
N ASN A 215 36.07 30.61 18.22
CA ASN A 215 36.30 29.37 17.48
C ASN A 215 35.99 28.20 18.42
N GLY A 216 34.82 27.58 18.28
CA GLY A 216 34.32 26.59 19.22
C GLY A 216 32.80 26.57 19.32
N SER A 217 32.22 25.48 19.82
CA SER A 217 30.78 25.44 20.10
C SER A 217 30.40 26.46 21.16
N VAL A 218 29.26 27.13 21.00
CA VAL A 218 28.82 28.20 21.91
C VAL A 218 27.50 27.81 22.53
N THR A 219 27.43 27.80 23.85
CA THR A 219 26.21 27.51 24.61
C THR A 219 26.02 28.57 25.69
N GLY A 220 24.80 29.04 25.86
CA GLY A 220 24.52 29.98 26.94
C GLY A 220 23.04 30.14 27.20
N SER A 221 22.71 30.41 28.46
CA SER A 221 21.35 30.71 28.88
C SER A 221 21.28 31.93 29.78
N THR A 222 20.09 32.55 29.88
CA THR A 222 19.87 33.74 30.70
C THR A 222 18.41 33.86 31.17
N GLY A 223 18.20 34.62 32.26
CA GLY A 223 16.93 34.92 32.90
C GLY A 223 17.05 36.14 33.84
N TRP A 224 16.00 36.46 34.60
CA TRP A 224 16.02 37.48 35.67
C TRP A 224 16.43 38.90 35.23
N GLY A 225 16.12 39.28 33.99
CA GLY A 225 16.52 40.53 33.35
C GLY A 225 17.99 40.58 32.93
N ALA A 226 18.77 39.51 33.13
CA ALA A 226 20.19 39.48 32.83
C ALA A 226 20.47 39.34 31.33
N VAL A 227 21.61 39.87 30.90
CA VAL A 227 22.05 39.85 29.50
C VAL A 227 23.13 38.79 29.31
N LEU A 228 22.88 37.87 28.39
CA LEU A 228 23.90 37.05 27.73
C LEU A 228 24.37 37.81 26.48
N GLY A 229 25.55 38.42 26.55
CA GLY A 229 25.99 39.45 25.62
C GLY A 229 27.26 39.10 24.85
N PHE A 230 27.25 39.35 23.55
CA PHE A 230 28.41 39.29 22.67
C PHE A 230 28.43 40.55 21.82
N THR A 231 29.39 41.44 22.03
CA THR A 231 29.42 42.75 21.35
C THR A 231 30.81 43.04 20.79
N ALA A 232 30.85 43.61 19.59
CA ALA A 232 32.05 44.00 18.88
C ALA A 232 31.87 45.40 18.26
N GLY A 233 32.82 46.32 18.46
CA GLY A 233 32.86 47.58 17.70
C GLY A 233 33.30 47.39 16.24
N GLY A 234 33.83 46.20 15.90
CA GLY A 234 34.16 45.73 14.56
C GLY A 234 33.25 44.58 14.13
N LYS A 235 33.85 43.48 13.66
CA LYS A 235 33.15 42.26 13.25
C LYS A 235 33.00 41.29 14.42
N LEU A 236 31.84 40.66 14.52
CA LEU A 236 31.60 39.53 15.42
C LEU A 236 31.54 38.24 14.59
N ALA A 237 32.36 37.24 14.93
CA ALA A 237 32.35 35.92 14.29
C ALA A 237 32.31 34.80 15.35
N MET A 238 31.31 33.94 15.28
CA MET A 238 31.25 32.66 16.00
C MET A 238 31.41 31.53 14.98
N ASN A 239 32.56 30.87 14.98
CA ASN A 239 32.90 29.74 14.11
C ASN A 239 32.87 28.45 14.96
N SER A 240 31.70 27.81 14.99
CA SER A 240 31.49 26.57 15.74
C SER A 240 31.69 25.35 14.85
N PRO A 241 32.56 24.39 15.23
CA PRO A 241 32.59 23.08 14.57
C PRO A 241 31.33 22.25 14.87
N GLY A 242 30.68 22.47 16.01
CA GLY A 242 29.39 21.86 16.39
C GLY A 242 28.26 22.89 16.40
N SER A 243 27.44 22.91 17.45
CA SER A 243 26.27 23.81 17.56
C SER A 243 26.55 25.17 18.23
N ILE A 244 25.69 26.14 17.91
CA ILE A 244 25.53 27.43 18.61
C ILE A 244 24.13 27.45 19.23
N SER A 245 24.03 27.53 20.56
CA SER A 245 22.76 27.52 21.29
C SER A 245 22.71 28.63 22.34
N LEU A 246 21.93 29.68 22.08
CA LEU A 246 21.80 30.85 22.95
C LEU A 246 20.33 31.07 23.31
N GLN A 247 20.02 30.97 24.61
CA GLN A 247 18.65 30.76 25.05
C GLN A 247 18.23 31.71 26.17
N ALA A 248 17.24 32.54 25.91
CA ALA A 248 16.50 33.32 26.91
C ALA A 248 15.21 32.59 27.28
N ASN A 249 15.32 31.48 28.01
CA ASN A 249 14.20 30.57 28.26
C ASN A 249 13.39 30.86 29.53
N ASP A 250 13.92 31.64 30.47
CA ASP A 250 13.23 31.92 31.73
C ASP A 250 12.20 33.05 31.55
N PRO A 251 10.88 32.80 31.66
CA PRO A 251 9.86 33.85 31.53
C PRO A 251 9.59 34.61 32.84
N GLY A 252 10.18 34.18 33.97
CA GLY A 252 10.00 34.81 35.28
C GLY A 252 10.89 36.04 35.48
N ASN A 253 10.61 36.83 36.51
CA ASN A 253 11.50 37.90 37.01
C ASN A 253 12.03 38.88 35.94
N GLY A 254 11.19 39.27 34.98
CA GLY A 254 11.58 40.18 33.89
C GLY A 254 12.20 39.52 32.65
N GLY A 255 12.27 38.18 32.61
CA GLY A 255 12.69 37.40 31.45
C GLY A 255 14.22 37.33 31.25
N GLY A 256 14.70 36.79 30.12
CA GLY A 256 16.12 36.76 29.76
C GLY A 256 16.42 37.52 28.48
N ARG A 257 17.65 38.02 28.30
CA ARG A 257 18.06 38.77 27.09
C ARG A 257 19.34 38.24 26.48
N VAL A 258 19.28 37.78 25.23
CA VAL A 258 20.46 37.51 24.41
C VAL A 258 20.73 38.74 23.54
N LEU A 259 21.97 39.24 23.56
CA LEU A 259 22.41 40.37 22.75
C LEU A 259 23.65 39.96 21.94
N ILE A 260 23.57 40.07 20.61
CA ILE A 260 24.69 39.82 19.69
C ILE A 260 24.83 41.06 18.81
N SER A 261 25.99 41.70 18.82
CA SER A 261 26.19 42.90 18.02
C SER A 261 27.60 43.05 17.47
N GLY A 262 27.71 43.49 16.22
CA GLY A 262 28.96 43.85 15.57
C GLY A 262 28.73 45.01 14.62
N ASP A 263 29.46 46.12 14.73
CA ASP A 263 29.23 47.28 13.85
C ASP A 263 29.47 46.94 12.36
N LYS A 264 30.54 46.19 12.06
CA LYS A 264 30.95 45.84 10.69
C LYS A 264 30.43 44.48 10.20
N GLY A 265 29.54 43.85 10.97
CA GLY A 265 28.93 42.58 10.61
C GLY A 265 28.89 41.56 11.74
N VAL A 266 27.95 40.63 11.64
CA VAL A 266 27.77 39.49 12.55
C VAL A 266 27.74 38.21 11.75
N THR A 267 28.55 37.22 12.13
CA THR A 267 28.57 35.88 11.52
C THR A 267 28.43 34.82 12.61
N LEU A 268 27.41 33.97 12.49
CA LEU A 268 27.21 32.79 13.33
C LEU A 268 27.25 31.55 12.43
N ASN A 269 28.32 30.76 12.49
CA ASN A 269 28.53 29.61 11.63
C ASN A 269 28.67 28.33 12.44
N ALA A 270 27.72 27.41 12.31
CA ALA A 270 27.76 26.05 12.86
C ALA A 270 28.08 25.03 11.76
N ALA A 271 29.36 24.74 11.55
CA ALA A 271 29.87 24.01 10.38
C ALA A 271 29.41 22.53 10.32
N ALA A 272 29.20 21.89 11.47
CA ALA A 272 28.64 20.54 11.57
C ALA A 272 27.69 20.45 12.78
N GLY A 273 26.81 21.45 12.94
CA GLY A 273 25.82 21.46 13.99
C GLY A 273 24.62 22.37 13.71
N THR A 274 23.90 22.67 14.78
CA THR A 274 22.65 23.44 14.76
C THR A 274 22.87 24.87 15.25
N VAL A 275 21.98 25.78 14.83
CA VAL A 275 21.87 27.11 15.44
C VAL A 275 20.52 27.25 16.11
N THR A 276 20.50 27.46 17.41
CA THR A 276 19.27 27.66 18.20
C THR A 276 19.33 28.98 18.94
N LEU A 277 18.45 29.91 18.55
CA LEU A 277 18.29 31.22 19.18
C LEU A 277 16.85 31.36 19.65
N ASN A 278 16.65 31.21 20.96
CA ASN A 278 15.31 31.08 21.53
C ASN A 278 15.04 32.16 22.58
N ALA A 279 13.89 32.81 22.49
CA ALA A 279 13.30 33.60 23.56
C ALA A 279 11.90 33.07 23.90
N ALA A 280 11.70 32.60 25.14
CA ALA A 280 10.49 31.86 25.52
C ALA A 280 9.17 32.65 25.38
N LYS A 281 9.18 33.95 25.67
CA LYS A 281 8.03 34.85 25.53
C LYS A 281 8.46 36.21 25.01
N ALA A 282 7.98 36.63 23.84
CA ALA A 282 8.36 37.90 23.22
C ALA A 282 8.17 39.14 24.12
N ALA A 283 7.21 39.12 25.06
CA ALA A 283 6.92 40.24 25.95
C ALA A 283 7.98 40.46 27.05
N THR A 284 8.68 39.40 27.48
CA THR A 284 9.62 39.42 28.61
C THR A 284 11.03 39.01 28.22
N ASN A 285 11.15 38.19 27.19
CA ASN A 285 12.40 37.61 26.71
C ASN A 285 12.72 38.17 25.33
N GLY A 286 14.01 38.24 24.98
CA GLY A 286 14.39 38.67 23.65
C GLY A 286 15.77 38.21 23.24
N VAL A 287 15.87 37.79 21.98
CA VAL A 287 17.15 37.64 21.27
C VAL A 287 17.27 38.82 20.31
N ASN A 288 18.32 39.63 20.44
CA ASN A 288 18.57 40.76 19.56
C ASN A 288 19.93 40.58 18.87
N ILE A 289 19.93 40.62 17.55
CA ILE A 289 21.12 40.52 16.71
C ILE A 289 21.19 41.78 15.86
N THR A 290 22.24 42.56 16.01
CA THR A 290 22.34 43.85 15.32
C THR A 290 23.70 44.04 14.68
N SER A 291 23.68 44.33 13.38
CA SER A 291 24.83 44.88 12.68
C SER A 291 24.60 46.34 12.29
N GLY A 292 25.51 47.21 12.74
CA GLY A 292 25.36 48.67 12.58
C GLY A 292 25.55 49.16 11.15
N ASN A 293 26.48 48.55 10.42
CA ASN A 293 26.93 48.95 9.08
C ASN A 293 27.28 47.75 8.16
N GLY A 294 27.43 46.53 8.67
CA GLY A 294 27.68 45.33 7.84
C GLY A 294 26.50 44.35 7.80
N ALA A 295 26.68 43.18 7.19
CA ALA A 295 25.64 42.14 7.10
C ALA A 295 25.52 41.27 8.37
N VAL A 296 24.35 40.64 8.54
CA VAL A 296 24.16 39.53 9.50
C VAL A 296 24.08 38.23 8.72
N SER A 297 24.93 37.26 9.03
CA SER A 297 24.94 35.92 8.41
C SER A 297 24.85 34.83 9.46
N ILE A 298 23.88 33.93 9.32
CA ILE A 298 23.71 32.75 10.18
C ILE A 298 23.69 31.52 9.29
N THR A 299 24.62 30.60 9.52
CA THR A 299 24.77 29.38 8.73
C THR A 299 24.86 28.16 9.63
N ASN A 300 24.23 27.06 9.21
CA ASN A 300 24.34 25.79 9.90
C ASN A 300 24.32 24.60 8.91
N MET A 301 24.90 23.48 9.34
CA MET A 301 24.84 22.22 8.60
C MET A 301 24.76 21.05 9.58
N VAL A 302 23.71 20.22 9.46
CA VAL A 302 23.51 19.03 10.30
C VAL A 302 22.96 17.87 9.45
N GLN A 303 23.22 16.61 9.80
CA GLN A 303 22.71 15.44 9.07
C GLN A 303 22.18 14.35 10.01
N ASP A 304 22.09 14.63 11.32
CA ASP A 304 21.72 13.67 12.39
C ASP A 304 20.21 13.60 12.69
N GLY A 305 19.42 14.38 11.96
CA GLY A 305 17.97 14.49 12.10
C GLY A 305 17.44 15.61 12.98
N SER A 306 18.34 16.39 13.60
CA SER A 306 17.98 17.64 14.25
C SER A 306 17.49 18.71 13.26
N ASN A 307 16.70 19.66 13.75
CA ASN A 307 16.45 20.91 13.02
C ASN A 307 17.77 21.68 12.86
N GLY A 308 17.99 22.23 11.66
CA GLY A 308 19.22 22.95 11.36
C GLY A 308 19.30 24.28 12.11
N MET A 309 18.45 25.21 11.73
CA MET A 309 18.33 26.53 12.35
C MET A 309 16.95 26.67 13.00
N THR A 310 16.91 27.08 14.26
CA THR A 310 15.67 27.40 14.98
C THR A 310 15.79 28.78 15.60
N LEU A 311 14.96 29.70 15.12
CA LEU A 311 14.86 31.08 15.59
C LEU A 311 13.46 31.31 16.17
N THR A 312 13.38 31.75 17.41
CA THR A 312 12.09 31.98 18.08
C THR A 312 12.11 33.31 18.83
N ASN A 313 11.17 34.20 18.50
CA ASN A 313 11.05 35.55 19.05
C ASN A 313 12.37 36.35 18.96
N ALA A 314 13.08 36.19 17.84
CA ALA A 314 14.35 36.86 17.58
C ALA A 314 14.14 38.15 16.77
N ASN A 315 14.86 39.21 17.11
CA ASN A 315 14.92 40.45 16.35
C ASN A 315 16.31 40.57 15.71
N ILE A 316 16.36 40.63 14.38
CA ILE A 316 17.60 40.73 13.61
C ILE A 316 17.55 41.99 12.75
N SER A 317 18.54 42.86 12.92
CA SER A 317 18.62 44.12 12.20
C SER A 317 20.00 44.32 11.56
N SER A 318 20.01 44.77 10.31
CA SER A 318 21.23 45.04 9.53
C SER A 318 21.03 46.30 8.69
N LYS A 319 22.09 47.05 8.36
CA LYS A 319 21.98 48.09 7.31
C LYS A 319 22.32 47.56 5.91
N ASP A 320 23.09 46.48 5.84
CA ASP A 320 23.61 45.90 4.59
C ASP A 320 22.67 44.78 4.12
N GLY A 321 22.84 43.54 4.60
CA GLY A 321 21.92 42.43 4.29
C GLY A 321 21.74 41.45 5.45
N ILE A 322 20.81 40.51 5.31
CA ILE A 322 20.59 39.39 6.23
C ILE A 322 20.59 38.08 5.43
N VAL A 323 21.46 37.14 5.80
CA VAL A 323 21.55 35.81 5.19
C VAL A 323 21.33 34.73 6.24
N LEU A 324 20.33 33.88 6.05
CA LEU A 324 20.03 32.73 6.88
C LEU A 324 20.11 31.46 6.02
N ASN A 325 21.10 30.60 6.25
CA ASN A 325 21.28 29.37 5.47
C ASN A 325 21.36 28.14 6.37
N GLY A 326 20.34 27.28 6.32
CA GLY A 326 20.31 26.03 7.04
C GLY A 326 20.32 24.83 6.10
N THR A 327 21.15 23.84 6.41
CA THR A 327 21.15 22.54 5.73
C THR A 327 20.90 21.40 6.72
N THR A 328 19.98 20.48 6.38
CA THR A 328 19.66 19.27 7.15
C THR A 328 19.44 18.06 6.24
N PHE A 329 19.33 16.84 6.79
CA PHE A 329 18.86 15.67 6.02
C PHE A 329 17.44 15.24 6.45
N TRP A 330 17.17 15.03 7.74
CA TRP A 330 15.86 14.54 8.20
C TRP A 330 15.01 15.60 8.91
N GLY A 331 15.62 16.65 9.44
CA GLY A 331 14.92 17.68 10.20
C GLY A 331 14.34 18.80 9.34
N GLN A 332 14.04 19.93 9.99
CA GLN A 332 13.63 21.17 9.33
C GLN A 332 14.86 22.06 9.18
N ALA A 333 15.18 22.51 7.96
CA ALA A 333 16.44 23.19 7.69
C ALA A 333 16.48 24.59 8.33
N VAL A 334 15.42 25.38 8.15
CA VAL A 334 15.22 26.68 8.81
C VAL A 334 13.81 26.78 9.39
N VAL A 335 13.71 27.05 10.69
CA VAL A 335 12.47 27.22 11.43
C VAL A 335 12.46 28.59 12.11
N MET A 336 11.45 29.39 11.80
CA MET A 336 11.27 30.74 12.33
C MET A 336 9.87 30.91 12.90
N SER A 337 9.80 31.35 14.16
CA SER A 337 8.53 31.64 14.83
C SER A 337 8.59 32.97 15.59
N GLY A 338 7.72 33.91 15.26
CA GLY A 338 7.70 35.23 15.91
C GLY A 338 8.95 36.08 15.62
N VAL A 339 9.63 35.86 14.48
CA VAL A 339 10.91 36.50 14.17
C VAL A 339 10.68 37.84 13.46
N ASN A 340 11.44 38.87 13.83
CA ASN A 340 11.46 40.16 13.16
C ASN A 340 12.81 40.36 12.45
N LEU A 341 12.81 40.50 11.12
CA LEU A 341 13.97 40.84 10.32
C LEU A 341 13.79 42.25 9.74
N THR A 342 14.79 43.12 9.87
CA THR A 342 14.76 44.46 9.29
C THR A 342 16.10 44.81 8.69
N THR A 343 16.14 45.13 7.40
CA THR A 343 17.40 45.48 6.74
C THR A 343 17.29 46.57 5.68
N GLY A 344 18.43 47.22 5.40
CA GLY A 344 18.57 48.18 4.30
C GLY A 344 18.70 47.52 2.92
N GLY A 345 19.38 46.38 2.81
CA GLY A 345 19.55 45.61 1.56
C GLY A 345 18.88 44.23 1.62
N ASP A 346 19.48 43.21 1.02
CA ASP A 346 18.78 41.94 0.73
C ASP A 346 18.53 41.08 1.98
N VAL A 347 17.43 40.32 1.94
CA VAL A 347 17.13 39.22 2.88
C VAL A 347 17.10 37.92 2.11
N ASP A 348 18.05 37.03 2.37
CA ASP A 348 18.12 35.70 1.76
C ASP A 348 17.97 34.61 2.83
N ILE A 349 16.89 33.83 2.74
CA ILE A 349 16.60 32.71 3.64
C ILE A 349 16.58 31.43 2.81
N THR A 350 17.52 30.54 3.10
CA THR A 350 17.69 29.28 2.37
C THR A 350 17.65 28.10 3.34
N GLY A 351 16.73 27.18 3.12
CA GLY A 351 16.60 25.95 3.86
C GLY A 351 16.69 24.75 2.93
N LEU A 352 17.80 24.01 3.03
CA LEU A 352 18.08 22.84 2.20
C LEU A 352 17.97 21.56 3.04
N ALA A 353 16.84 20.85 2.91
CA ALA A 353 16.77 19.47 3.37
C ALA A 353 17.28 18.55 2.25
N LYS A 354 18.54 18.13 2.37
CA LYS A 354 19.30 17.40 1.35
C LYS A 354 20.30 16.45 2.00
N ASN A 355 20.44 15.25 1.44
CA ASN A 355 21.55 14.36 1.77
C ASN A 355 22.84 14.89 1.12
N LEU A 356 23.83 15.25 1.94
CA LEU A 356 25.08 15.81 1.43
C LEU A 356 25.98 14.77 0.75
N THR A 357 25.85 13.49 1.08
CA THR A 357 26.64 12.42 0.49
C THR A 357 26.15 12.05 -0.90
N THR A 358 24.84 11.89 -1.08
CA THR A 358 24.26 11.44 -2.36
C THR A 358 23.86 12.61 -3.27
N GLY A 359 23.72 13.81 -2.70
CA GLY A 359 23.17 14.94 -3.43
C GLY A 359 21.64 14.83 -3.65
N GLY A 360 20.98 13.80 -3.13
CA GLY A 360 19.53 13.64 -3.18
C GLY A 360 18.80 14.51 -2.16
N LEU A 361 17.49 14.68 -2.35
CA LEU A 361 16.65 15.43 -1.41
C LEU A 361 16.57 14.76 -0.03
N GLY A 362 16.10 15.52 0.96
CA GLY A 362 15.98 15.10 2.35
C GLY A 362 15.03 13.93 2.59
N ALA A 363 14.94 13.45 3.84
CA ALA A 363 13.99 12.39 4.19
C ALA A 363 12.53 12.85 3.97
N ALA A 364 11.61 11.88 3.88
CA ALA A 364 10.17 12.11 3.63
C ALA A 364 9.50 13.12 4.57
N SER A 365 9.98 13.26 5.81
CA SER A 365 9.44 14.16 6.84
C SER A 365 10.16 15.51 6.94
N SER A 366 11.16 15.77 6.09
CA SER A 366 11.99 16.96 6.16
C SER A 366 11.33 18.18 5.49
N SER A 367 11.72 19.40 5.89
CA SER A 367 11.25 20.65 5.27
C SER A 367 12.41 21.62 5.05
N GLY A 368 12.31 22.47 4.03
CA GLY A 368 13.29 23.52 3.76
C GLY A 368 13.14 24.68 4.75
N VAL A 369 12.15 25.56 4.51
CA VAL A 369 11.92 26.76 5.31
C VAL A 369 10.50 26.75 5.87
N GLN A 370 10.38 26.91 7.19
CA GLN A 370 9.11 27.12 7.88
C GLN A 370 9.11 28.45 8.61
N LEU A 371 8.21 29.35 8.19
CA LEU A 371 8.05 30.69 8.72
C LEU A 371 6.65 30.85 9.32
N SER A 372 6.57 31.21 10.60
CA SER A 372 5.30 31.41 11.32
C SER A 372 5.29 32.70 12.12
N GLY A 373 4.20 33.48 12.05
CA GLY A 373 4.02 34.65 12.93
C GLY A 373 5.12 35.72 12.82
N SER A 374 5.82 35.80 11.68
CA SER A 374 7.08 36.56 11.56
C SER A 374 6.93 37.79 10.66
N ASN A 375 7.74 38.81 10.90
CA ASN A 375 7.77 40.05 10.12
C ASN A 375 9.13 40.23 9.46
N ILE A 376 9.16 40.26 8.13
CA ILE A 376 10.39 40.42 7.35
C ILE A 376 10.26 41.69 6.53
N SER A 377 11.16 42.64 6.76
CA SER A 377 11.19 43.92 6.04
C SER A 377 12.56 44.22 5.47
N SER A 378 12.59 44.57 4.17
CA SER A 378 13.75 45.16 3.52
C SER A 378 13.36 46.51 2.91
N THR A 379 14.03 47.58 3.31
CA THR A 379 13.69 48.94 2.82
C THR A 379 14.30 49.27 1.46
N GLY A 380 15.40 48.60 1.08
CA GLY A 380 16.16 48.91 -0.14
C GLY A 380 16.65 47.69 -0.92
N GLY A 381 16.43 46.46 -0.45
CA GLY A 381 16.78 45.23 -1.16
C GLY A 381 15.60 44.30 -1.43
N ASN A 382 15.88 43.12 -1.95
CA ASN A 382 14.94 42.05 -2.23
C ASN A 382 14.71 41.16 -0.99
N ILE A 383 13.64 40.37 -1.02
CA ILE A 383 13.41 39.29 -0.07
C ILE A 383 13.31 37.99 -0.85
N THR A 384 14.20 37.04 -0.57
CA THR A 384 14.25 35.72 -1.21
C THR A 384 14.12 34.61 -0.16
N LEU A 385 13.12 33.75 -0.31
CA LEU A 385 12.95 32.55 0.50
C LEU A 385 13.10 31.34 -0.41
N THR A 386 14.00 30.42 -0.07
CA THR A 386 14.24 29.19 -0.85
C THR A 386 14.17 27.97 0.07
N GLY A 387 13.16 27.13 -0.14
CA GLY A 387 12.96 25.87 0.58
C GLY A 387 13.10 24.66 -0.34
N THR A 388 13.91 23.69 0.05
CA THR A 388 14.08 22.41 -0.66
C THR A 388 13.84 21.26 0.31
N ALA A 389 13.01 20.29 -0.06
CA ALA A 389 12.67 19.13 0.76
C ALA A 389 12.39 17.87 -0.07
N GLY A 390 12.49 16.67 0.51
CA GLY A 390 12.23 15.40 -0.18
C GLY A 390 10.86 14.78 0.14
N THR A 391 9.84 15.59 0.42
CA THR A 391 8.59 15.14 1.05
C THR A 391 7.91 13.95 0.35
N ASP A 392 7.20 13.13 1.13
CA ASP A 392 6.39 12.00 0.65
C ASP A 392 4.87 12.18 0.96
N ILE A 393 4.02 11.44 0.25
CA ILE A 393 2.55 11.41 0.40
C ILE A 393 2.09 10.99 1.79
N SER A 394 2.94 10.29 2.55
CA SER A 394 2.69 9.93 3.95
C SER A 394 2.67 11.13 4.90
N HIS A 395 3.19 12.29 4.47
CA HIS A 395 3.30 13.52 5.27
C HIS A 395 2.71 14.74 4.54
N PRO A 396 1.40 14.73 4.20
CA PRO A 396 0.79 15.75 3.33
C PRO A 396 0.77 17.16 3.94
N SER A 397 1.01 17.29 5.25
CA SER A 397 1.04 18.58 5.96
C SER A 397 2.34 19.37 5.76
N ILE A 398 3.39 18.73 5.23
CA ILE A 398 4.72 19.33 5.11
C ILE A 398 4.89 19.93 3.71
N SER A 399 5.45 21.13 3.62
CA SER A 399 5.79 21.82 2.38
C SER A 399 7.28 22.17 2.39
N SER A 400 7.91 22.32 1.22
CA SER A 400 9.34 22.66 1.19
C SER A 400 9.60 24.10 1.63
N LEU A 401 8.75 25.04 1.19
CA LEU A 401 8.65 26.40 1.71
C LEU A 401 7.24 26.64 2.27
N GLN A 402 7.15 26.90 3.57
CA GLN A 402 5.90 27.25 4.25
C GLN A 402 5.99 28.63 4.90
N VAL A 403 5.06 29.52 4.55
CA VAL A 403 4.89 30.85 5.13
C VAL A 403 3.49 30.94 5.73
N SER A 404 3.39 31.17 7.03
CA SER A 404 2.12 31.15 7.76
C SER A 404 2.00 32.36 8.70
N ASN A 405 0.86 33.05 8.68
CA ASN A 405 0.56 34.18 9.57
C ASN A 405 1.68 35.23 9.64
N SER A 406 2.35 35.50 8.51
CA SER A 406 3.57 36.31 8.46
C SER A 406 3.40 37.53 7.55
N THR A 407 4.19 38.58 7.81
CA THR A 407 4.21 39.80 6.99
C THR A 407 5.56 39.92 6.28
N LEU A 408 5.54 40.01 4.95
CA LEU A 408 6.74 40.19 4.14
C LEU A 408 6.60 41.51 3.37
N THR A 409 7.53 42.44 3.56
CA THR A 409 7.45 43.79 3.00
C THR A 409 8.77 44.24 2.40
N THR A 410 8.77 44.54 1.11
CA THR A 410 9.88 45.19 0.39
C THR A 410 9.33 46.21 -0.61
N ASN A 411 10.16 47.16 -1.05
CA ASN A 411 9.86 48.02 -2.20
C ASN A 411 10.42 47.46 -3.51
N ASN A 412 11.07 46.30 -3.48
CA ASN A 412 11.67 45.63 -4.65
C ASN A 412 10.99 44.28 -4.91
N ALA A 413 11.75 43.23 -5.23
CA ALA A 413 11.21 41.91 -5.52
C ALA A 413 11.09 41.05 -4.25
N LEU A 414 9.94 40.37 -4.13
CA LEU A 414 9.73 39.26 -3.20
C LEU A 414 9.71 37.96 -4.00
N THR A 415 10.63 37.04 -3.69
CA THR A 415 10.75 35.75 -4.39
C THR A 415 10.60 34.59 -3.42
N LEU A 416 9.67 33.69 -3.74
CA LEU A 416 9.37 32.47 -2.97
C LEU A 416 9.69 31.27 -3.86
N ASN A 417 10.72 30.50 -3.50
CA ASN A 417 11.14 29.29 -4.22
C ASN A 417 10.92 28.07 -3.32
N GLY A 418 10.21 27.08 -3.82
CA GLY A 418 9.93 25.84 -3.10
C GLY A 418 10.09 24.64 -4.02
N THR A 419 10.95 23.68 -3.67
CA THR A 419 11.15 22.44 -4.44
C THR A 419 10.92 21.21 -3.56
N THR A 420 10.07 20.31 -4.02
CA THR A 420 9.78 19.05 -3.33
C THR A 420 9.52 17.88 -4.28
N GLU A 421 9.43 16.66 -3.75
CA GLU A 421 9.08 15.47 -4.54
C GLU A 421 7.56 15.30 -4.72
N THR A 422 6.78 15.24 -3.63
CA THR A 422 5.38 14.76 -3.71
C THR A 422 4.29 15.63 -3.05
N THR A 423 4.65 16.61 -2.22
CA THR A 423 3.66 17.45 -1.48
C THR A 423 3.52 18.85 -2.09
N THR A 424 3.78 19.93 -1.35
CA THR A 424 3.66 21.32 -1.82
C THR A 424 5.02 21.98 -1.90
N GLY A 425 5.36 22.57 -3.05
CA GLY A 425 6.57 23.39 -3.22
C GLY A 425 6.48 24.66 -2.37
N VAL A 426 5.61 25.60 -2.75
CA VAL A 426 5.39 26.85 -1.99
C VAL A 426 4.00 26.87 -1.37
N LYS A 427 3.92 27.03 -0.04
CA LYS A 427 2.66 27.17 0.69
C LYS A 427 2.63 28.47 1.49
N VAL A 428 1.66 29.34 1.19
CA VAL A 428 1.45 30.61 1.90
C VAL A 428 0.04 30.64 2.49
N THR A 429 -0.07 30.85 3.79
CA THR A 429 -1.35 30.87 4.52
C THR A 429 -1.42 32.03 5.51
N GLY A 430 -2.58 32.69 5.67
CA GLY A 430 -2.77 33.73 6.67
C GLY A 430 -1.82 34.94 6.57
N SER A 431 -1.14 35.15 5.45
CA SER A 431 0.04 36.03 5.38
C SER A 431 -0.21 37.28 4.54
N THR A 432 0.52 38.35 4.83
CA THR A 432 0.44 39.63 4.10
C THR A 432 1.72 39.86 3.32
N LEU A 433 1.62 39.99 2.00
CA LEU A 433 2.73 40.21 1.09
C LEU A 433 2.61 41.59 0.44
N SER A 434 3.68 42.39 0.52
CA SER A 434 3.78 43.71 -0.10
C SER A 434 5.14 43.88 -0.76
N ALA A 435 5.16 44.04 -2.08
CA ALA A 435 6.37 44.18 -2.90
C ALA A 435 6.08 44.99 -4.17
N ALA A 436 7.13 45.42 -4.87
CA ALA A 436 6.97 45.92 -6.24
C ALA A 436 6.65 44.78 -7.21
N THR A 437 7.27 43.61 -7.01
CA THR A 437 6.98 42.38 -7.74
C THR A 437 6.98 41.17 -6.80
N LEU A 438 6.13 40.18 -7.10
CA LEU A 438 6.09 38.89 -6.39
C LEU A 438 6.35 37.76 -7.38
N ASN A 439 7.34 36.92 -7.09
CA ASN A 439 7.63 35.69 -7.84
C ASN A 439 7.37 34.48 -6.95
N VAL A 440 6.47 33.59 -7.36
CA VAL A 440 6.18 32.33 -6.68
C VAL A 440 6.55 31.18 -7.59
N ASN A 441 7.61 30.44 -7.23
CA ASN A 441 8.16 29.34 -8.00
C ASN A 441 8.08 28.05 -7.17
N GLY A 442 7.05 27.25 -7.43
CA GLY A 442 6.75 26.05 -6.66
C GLY A 442 6.84 24.77 -7.48
N VAL A 443 7.70 23.84 -7.08
CA VAL A 443 8.01 22.62 -7.83
C VAL A 443 7.68 21.38 -7.01
N ALA A 444 6.91 20.47 -7.60
CA ALA A 444 6.63 19.13 -7.07
C ALA A 444 6.95 18.06 -8.14
N HIS A 445 8.13 17.45 -8.05
CA HIS A 445 8.74 16.68 -9.15
C HIS A 445 8.02 15.37 -9.53
N VAL A 446 7.30 14.73 -8.61
CA VAL A 446 6.62 13.44 -8.82
C VAL A 446 5.11 13.59 -8.82
N GLN A 447 4.54 14.31 -7.86
CA GLN A 447 3.11 14.62 -7.76
C GLN A 447 2.88 15.75 -6.73
N GLY A 448 1.64 16.23 -6.59
CA GLY A 448 1.26 17.15 -5.51
C GLY A 448 0.87 18.54 -5.98
N THR A 449 1.35 19.57 -5.28
CA THR A 449 1.01 20.96 -5.53
C THR A 449 2.26 21.79 -5.81
N GLY A 450 2.32 22.49 -6.94
CA GLY A 450 3.43 23.41 -7.22
C GLY A 450 3.46 24.52 -6.18
N PHE A 451 2.44 25.39 -6.22
CA PHE A 451 2.21 26.42 -5.21
C PHE A 451 0.77 26.47 -4.71
N SER A 452 0.60 26.92 -3.46
CA SER A 452 -0.69 27.18 -2.83
C SER A 452 -0.62 28.50 -2.05
N LEU A 453 -1.49 29.46 -2.41
CA LEU A 453 -1.70 30.68 -1.65
C LEU A 453 -3.16 30.70 -1.19
N ALA A 454 -3.36 30.71 0.12
CA ALA A 454 -4.69 30.70 0.71
C ALA A 454 -4.78 31.67 1.89
N THR A 455 -5.96 32.21 2.18
CA THR A 455 -6.24 33.09 3.33
C THR A 455 -5.23 34.23 3.50
N SER A 456 -4.65 34.72 2.41
CA SER A 456 -3.50 35.64 2.39
C SER A 456 -3.85 36.92 1.64
N GLN A 457 -3.09 37.98 1.86
CA GLN A 457 -3.34 39.30 1.28
C GLN A 457 -2.16 39.76 0.44
N LEU A 458 -2.45 40.18 -0.79
CA LEU A 458 -1.51 40.86 -1.68
C LEU A 458 -1.84 42.36 -1.65
N LEU A 459 -0.90 43.19 -1.20
CA LEU A 459 -1.12 44.62 -1.03
C LEU A 459 -0.47 45.46 -2.14
N GLY A 460 -0.93 46.71 -2.27
CA GLY A 460 -0.35 47.69 -3.19
C GLY A 460 -0.40 47.23 -4.65
N GLY A 461 0.75 47.34 -5.34
CA GLY A 461 0.89 46.96 -6.75
C GLY A 461 0.80 45.46 -7.05
N LEU A 462 0.56 44.62 -6.04
CA LEU A 462 0.35 43.17 -6.21
C LEU A 462 -1.13 42.77 -6.27
N ALA A 463 -2.05 43.64 -5.81
CA ALA A 463 -3.46 43.29 -5.58
C ALA A 463 -4.23 42.95 -6.88
N ASP A 464 -3.86 43.58 -7.98
CA ASP A 464 -4.44 43.34 -9.31
C ASP A 464 -3.80 42.16 -10.06
N LEU A 465 -2.80 41.51 -9.44
CA LEU A 465 -1.98 40.43 -9.97
C LEU A 465 -1.08 40.81 -11.16
N THR A 466 -1.00 42.08 -11.57
CA THR A 466 -0.18 42.51 -12.72
C THR A 466 1.30 42.25 -12.47
N ASN A 467 1.79 42.58 -11.26
CA ASN A 467 3.19 42.40 -10.87
C ASN A 467 3.45 41.07 -10.13
N VAL A 468 2.61 40.07 -10.36
CA VAL A 468 2.71 38.74 -9.75
C VAL A 468 3.05 37.70 -10.83
N SER A 469 4.19 37.03 -10.67
CA SER A 469 4.60 35.87 -11.45
C SER A 469 4.37 34.59 -10.66
N LEU A 470 3.70 33.62 -11.28
CA LEU A 470 3.37 32.32 -10.70
C LEU A 470 3.92 31.24 -11.64
N SER A 471 4.75 30.35 -11.14
CA SER A 471 5.31 29.25 -11.93
C SER A 471 5.34 27.95 -11.13
N SER A 472 5.01 26.88 -11.84
CA SER A 472 5.15 25.49 -11.39
C SER A 472 6.06 24.69 -12.32
N ALA A 473 6.90 25.37 -13.11
CA ALA A 473 7.84 24.77 -14.03
C ALA A 473 8.73 23.73 -13.34
N GLY A 474 8.83 22.54 -13.94
CA GLY A 474 9.58 21.40 -13.39
C GLY A 474 8.76 20.46 -12.50
N SER A 475 7.48 20.78 -12.22
CA SER A 475 6.57 19.85 -11.55
C SER A 475 6.10 18.72 -12.48
N ALA A 476 5.71 17.58 -11.90
CA ALA A 476 5.15 16.46 -12.64
C ALA A 476 3.83 16.81 -13.35
N ALA A 477 3.52 16.08 -14.42
CA ALA A 477 2.21 16.11 -15.05
C ALA A 477 1.13 15.66 -14.05
N GLY A 478 0.12 16.51 -13.85
CA GLY A 478 -0.95 16.27 -12.86
C GLY A 478 -0.71 16.90 -11.49
N ALA A 479 0.46 17.53 -11.25
CA ALA A 479 0.57 18.48 -10.15
C ALA A 479 -0.43 19.62 -10.34
N GLN A 480 -1.01 20.14 -9.27
CA GLN A 480 -1.98 21.25 -9.33
C GLN A 480 -1.43 22.49 -8.65
N ASN A 481 -1.99 23.65 -8.95
CA ASN A 481 -1.74 24.89 -8.21
C ASN A 481 -3.04 25.36 -7.56
N VAL A 482 -2.96 26.04 -6.42
CA VAL A 482 -4.17 26.46 -5.68
C VAL A 482 -4.10 27.93 -5.31
N LEU A 483 -5.10 28.69 -5.73
CA LEU A 483 -5.36 30.06 -5.31
C LEU A 483 -6.79 30.14 -4.79
N ASP A 484 -6.98 30.62 -3.57
CA ASP A 484 -8.32 30.83 -3.04
C ASP A 484 -8.84 32.26 -3.28
N ASN A 485 -10.04 32.50 -2.79
CA ASN A 485 -10.75 33.76 -2.93
C ASN A 485 -10.10 34.97 -2.21
N SER A 486 -9.10 34.73 -1.35
CA SER A 486 -8.33 35.81 -0.72
C SER A 486 -7.31 36.42 -1.70
N ILE A 487 -6.89 35.64 -2.70
CA ILE A 487 -5.97 36.07 -3.76
C ILE A 487 -6.74 36.48 -5.01
N VAL A 488 -7.78 35.72 -5.35
CA VAL A 488 -8.54 35.90 -6.60
C VAL A 488 -9.95 36.39 -6.29
N ASN A 489 -10.36 37.48 -6.94
CA ASN A 489 -11.69 38.05 -6.84
C ASN A 489 -12.12 38.60 -8.21
N ASP A 490 -13.37 39.06 -8.30
CA ASP A 490 -13.97 39.54 -9.55
C ASP A 490 -13.14 40.63 -10.24
N ALA A 491 -12.41 41.47 -9.49
CA ALA A 491 -11.63 42.58 -10.05
C ALA A 491 -10.28 42.15 -10.67
N ASN A 492 -9.69 41.05 -10.23
CA ASN A 492 -8.36 40.59 -10.70
C ASN A 492 -8.41 39.24 -11.44
N ARG A 493 -9.56 38.57 -11.47
CA ARG A 493 -9.78 37.27 -12.14
C ARG A 493 -9.30 37.26 -13.59
N ASP A 494 -9.67 38.25 -14.40
CA ASP A 494 -9.27 38.26 -15.81
C ASP A 494 -7.75 38.43 -15.98
N THR A 495 -7.10 39.20 -15.10
CA THR A 495 -5.64 39.31 -15.06
C THR A 495 -4.99 37.96 -14.74
N LEU A 496 -5.58 37.17 -13.84
CA LEU A 496 -5.11 35.82 -13.54
C LEU A 496 -5.29 34.88 -14.74
N LEU A 497 -6.48 34.84 -15.33
CA LEU A 497 -6.81 33.92 -16.43
C LEU A 497 -5.98 34.19 -17.70
N ALA A 498 -5.42 35.39 -17.84
CA ALA A 498 -4.47 35.74 -18.90
C ALA A 498 -3.04 35.24 -18.64
N LYS A 499 -2.72 34.71 -17.45
CA LYS A 499 -1.38 34.20 -17.12
C LYS A 499 -1.12 32.82 -17.70
N ARG A 500 0.16 32.53 -17.93
CA ARG A 500 0.66 31.25 -18.43
C ARG A 500 1.32 30.51 -17.26
N ILE A 501 0.74 29.39 -16.85
CA ILE A 501 1.17 28.60 -15.68
C ILE A 501 1.23 27.11 -16.06
N GLU A 502 2.31 26.41 -15.75
CA GLU A 502 2.69 25.11 -16.35
C GLU A 502 1.79 23.92 -15.99
N ASN A 503 0.89 24.08 -15.02
CA ASN A 503 -0.06 23.06 -14.61
C ASN A 503 -1.43 23.69 -14.28
N MET A 504 -2.47 22.85 -14.22
CA MET A 504 -3.82 23.29 -13.90
C MET A 504 -3.85 24.04 -12.56
N THR A 505 -4.41 25.24 -12.58
CA THR A 505 -4.51 26.11 -11.41
C THR A 505 -5.96 26.18 -10.94
N THR A 506 -6.21 25.69 -9.73
CA THR A 506 -7.48 25.80 -9.04
C THR A 506 -7.70 27.21 -8.54
N VAL A 507 -8.87 27.75 -8.85
CA VAL A 507 -9.33 29.09 -8.47
C VAL A 507 -10.64 28.94 -7.71
N ASP A 508 -10.64 29.25 -6.41
CA ASP A 508 -11.86 29.29 -5.60
C ASP A 508 -12.57 30.64 -5.76
N MET A 509 -13.81 30.63 -6.28
CA MET A 509 -14.59 31.84 -6.53
C MET A 509 -15.55 32.19 -5.38
N ALA A 510 -15.49 31.51 -4.25
CA ALA A 510 -16.32 31.78 -3.06
C ALA A 510 -17.84 31.76 -3.30
N GLY A 511 -18.31 31.01 -4.30
CA GLY A 511 -19.70 30.93 -4.71
C GLY A 511 -20.12 31.97 -5.77
N ASN A 512 -19.24 32.89 -6.16
CA ASN A 512 -19.50 33.80 -7.28
C ASN A 512 -19.54 33.04 -8.60
N ALA A 513 -20.30 33.55 -9.57
CA ALA A 513 -20.37 32.96 -10.91
C ALA A 513 -19.08 33.26 -11.70
N ILE A 514 -18.44 32.21 -12.23
CA ILE A 514 -17.32 32.36 -13.17
C ILE A 514 -17.83 32.79 -14.56
N PHE A 515 -19.07 32.43 -14.88
CA PHE A 515 -19.72 32.79 -16.13
C PHE A 515 -21.24 32.88 -15.97
N ASP A 516 -21.83 33.99 -16.42
CA ASP A 516 -23.28 34.17 -16.54
C ASP A 516 -23.59 35.03 -17.78
N ASP A 517 -24.34 34.47 -18.74
CA ASP A 517 -24.79 35.16 -19.94
C ASP A 517 -26.27 35.56 -19.90
N SER A 518 -26.97 35.37 -18.77
CA SER A 518 -28.43 35.53 -18.68
C SER A 518 -28.92 36.87 -19.23
N ALA A 519 -28.15 37.94 -18.97
CA ALA A 519 -28.45 39.31 -19.42
C ALA A 519 -27.91 39.66 -20.83
N LYS A 520 -27.11 38.80 -21.46
CA LYS A 520 -26.50 39.03 -22.78
C LYS A 520 -27.40 38.54 -23.91
N SER A 521 -27.33 39.21 -25.07
CA SER A 521 -28.00 38.78 -26.31
C SER A 521 -27.27 37.60 -26.96
N ASP A 522 -25.94 37.64 -26.95
CA ASP A 522 -25.09 36.56 -27.45
C ASP A 522 -24.93 35.51 -26.35
N LYS A 523 -25.34 34.29 -26.64
CA LYS A 523 -25.41 33.17 -25.70
C LYS A 523 -24.30 32.15 -25.91
N GLY A 524 -23.93 31.45 -24.86
CA GLY A 524 -22.89 30.43 -24.85
C GLY A 524 -21.54 30.95 -24.37
N TRP A 525 -20.62 30.01 -24.12
CA TRP A 525 -19.29 30.30 -23.61
C TRP A 525 -18.25 29.49 -24.37
N THR A 526 -17.45 30.15 -25.21
CA THR A 526 -16.34 29.51 -25.93
C THR A 526 -15.03 30.10 -25.46
N GLN A 527 -14.14 29.27 -24.94
CA GLN A 527 -12.81 29.70 -24.52
C GLN A 527 -11.78 28.59 -24.66
N ASP A 528 -10.64 28.93 -25.26
CA ASP A 528 -9.46 28.07 -25.30
C ASP A 528 -8.44 28.61 -24.30
N TYR A 529 -8.20 27.88 -23.22
CA TYR A 529 -7.13 28.17 -22.29
C TYR A 529 -5.85 27.40 -22.61
N THR A 530 -5.85 26.45 -23.55
CA THR A 530 -4.70 25.58 -23.79
C THR A 530 -3.51 26.33 -24.39
N LEU A 531 -2.31 25.84 -24.08
CA LEU A 531 -1.06 26.38 -24.56
C LEU A 531 -0.23 25.25 -25.18
N ALA A 532 0.19 25.40 -26.44
CA ALA A 532 0.87 24.34 -27.18
C ALA A 532 2.22 23.92 -26.56
N ASP A 533 2.93 24.86 -25.93
CA ASP A 533 4.19 24.66 -25.23
C ASP A 533 4.01 24.20 -23.77
N LEU A 534 2.80 24.29 -23.20
CA LEU A 534 2.47 23.91 -21.83
C LEU A 534 1.22 23.00 -21.80
N PRO A 535 1.37 21.69 -22.10
CA PRO A 535 0.22 20.80 -22.32
C PRO A 535 -0.65 20.56 -21.08
N ASN A 536 -0.14 20.81 -19.88
CA ASN A 536 -0.87 20.66 -18.61
C ASN A 536 -1.44 21.98 -18.08
N HIS A 537 -1.24 23.10 -18.79
CA HIS A 537 -1.82 24.38 -18.41
C HIS A 537 -3.36 24.34 -18.51
N GLY A 538 -4.01 25.00 -17.55
CA GLY A 538 -5.45 25.15 -17.53
C GLY A 538 -5.97 25.70 -16.21
N TRP A 539 -7.28 25.82 -16.10
CA TRP A 539 -7.96 26.37 -14.92
C TRP A 539 -8.96 25.38 -14.36
N VAL A 540 -8.95 25.19 -13.04
CA VAL A 540 -10.00 24.46 -12.33
C VAL A 540 -10.83 25.47 -11.57
N PHE A 541 -12.04 25.72 -12.03
CA PHE A 541 -12.94 26.64 -11.35
C PHE A 541 -13.60 25.90 -10.17
N ASN A 542 -13.27 26.33 -8.95
CA ASN A 542 -13.77 25.74 -7.71
C ASN A 542 -14.84 26.63 -7.08
N ASN A 543 -15.87 26.00 -6.50
CA ASN A 543 -16.88 26.68 -5.70
C ASN A 543 -17.49 27.87 -6.47
N THR A 544 -18.00 27.59 -7.67
CA THR A 544 -18.54 28.59 -8.61
C THR A 544 -19.81 28.10 -9.29
N SER A 545 -20.47 28.98 -10.02
CA SER A 545 -21.53 28.63 -10.97
C SER A 545 -21.22 29.06 -12.42
N VAL A 546 -21.82 28.35 -13.37
CA VAL A 546 -21.89 28.69 -14.80
C VAL A 546 -23.36 28.68 -15.22
N THR A 547 -23.85 29.79 -15.79
CA THR A 547 -25.19 29.87 -16.41
C THR A 547 -25.04 30.32 -17.86
N ALA A 548 -25.39 29.45 -18.81
CA ALA A 548 -25.30 29.75 -20.24
C ALA A 548 -26.61 29.43 -20.99
N GLY A 549 -26.97 30.29 -21.95
CA GLY A 549 -28.14 30.14 -22.82
C GLY A 549 -27.89 29.50 -24.18
N GLY A 550 -26.70 28.93 -24.40
CA GLY A 550 -26.24 28.32 -25.65
C GLY A 550 -25.02 27.41 -25.42
N ASP A 551 -24.35 26.99 -26.50
CA ASP A 551 -23.22 26.04 -26.40
C ASP A 551 -22.07 26.55 -25.53
N VAL A 552 -21.52 25.65 -24.71
CA VAL A 552 -20.31 25.87 -23.91
C VAL A 552 -19.20 24.96 -24.43
N SER A 553 -18.12 25.56 -24.92
CA SER A 553 -16.95 24.86 -25.49
C SER A 553 -15.67 25.39 -24.85
N LEU A 554 -15.09 24.58 -23.96
CA LEU A 554 -13.95 24.94 -23.15
C LEU A 554 -12.78 24.01 -23.43
N LYS A 555 -11.58 24.57 -23.50
CA LYS A 555 -10.34 23.81 -23.52
C LYS A 555 -9.41 24.24 -22.39
N GLY A 556 -8.75 23.29 -21.75
CA GLY A 556 -7.89 23.54 -20.58
C GLY A 556 -8.69 24.00 -19.35
N ALA A 557 -9.92 23.48 -19.17
CA ALA A 557 -10.81 23.88 -18.08
C ALA A 557 -11.34 22.67 -17.29
N GLY A 558 -11.56 22.85 -15.99
CA GLY A 558 -12.22 21.88 -15.12
C GLY A 558 -13.09 22.59 -14.09
N PHE A 559 -13.92 21.83 -13.39
CA PHE A 559 -14.87 22.34 -12.41
C PHE A 559 -14.83 21.50 -11.15
N THR A 560 -14.76 22.12 -9.99
CA THR A 560 -14.87 21.41 -8.71
C THR A 560 -15.85 22.09 -7.79
N ASN A 561 -16.65 21.31 -7.05
CA ASN A 561 -17.67 21.83 -6.14
C ASN A 561 -18.56 22.92 -6.78
N SER A 562 -18.87 22.77 -8.07
CA SER A 562 -19.49 23.82 -8.87
C SER A 562 -20.84 23.40 -9.45
N VAL A 563 -21.61 24.38 -9.91
CA VAL A 563 -22.91 24.15 -10.58
C VAL A 563 -22.85 24.72 -11.99
N VAL A 564 -23.00 23.86 -13.00
CA VAL A 564 -23.00 24.26 -14.41
C VAL A 564 -24.39 24.02 -14.99
N THR A 565 -25.06 25.09 -15.43
CA THR A 565 -26.39 25.06 -16.03
C THR A 565 -26.32 25.62 -17.46
N ILE A 566 -26.66 24.80 -18.44
CA ILE A 566 -26.65 25.16 -19.86
C ILE A 566 -28.03 24.90 -20.44
N THR A 567 -28.68 25.98 -20.87
CA THR A 567 -30.00 25.93 -21.52
C THR A 567 -29.82 26.08 -23.03
N ASN A 568 -30.59 25.33 -23.82
CA ASN A 568 -30.53 25.34 -25.30
C ASN A 568 -29.13 25.14 -25.93
N GLY A 569 -28.25 24.34 -25.32
CA GLY A 569 -26.90 24.10 -25.83
C GLY A 569 -26.22 22.86 -25.25
N ASN A 570 -25.04 22.54 -25.79
CA ASN A 570 -24.18 21.43 -25.39
C ASN A 570 -23.03 21.90 -24.47
N LEU A 571 -22.45 20.96 -23.71
CA LEU A 571 -21.20 21.15 -22.98
C LEU A 571 -20.09 20.34 -23.63
N SER A 572 -18.99 20.99 -24.03
CA SER A 572 -17.75 20.34 -24.44
C SER A 572 -16.59 20.85 -23.59
N ILE A 573 -15.90 19.94 -22.89
CA ILE A 573 -14.63 20.20 -22.21
C ILE A 573 -13.57 19.34 -22.89
N ASP A 574 -12.59 19.95 -23.55
CA ASP A 574 -11.54 19.26 -24.31
C ASP A 574 -10.16 19.67 -23.79
N ASN A 575 -9.58 18.84 -22.92
CA ASN A 575 -8.31 19.14 -22.26
C ASN A 575 -7.20 18.23 -22.80
N GLY A 576 -6.03 18.82 -23.06
CA GLY A 576 -4.79 18.05 -23.27
C GLY A 576 -4.33 17.34 -21.99
N GLY A 577 -4.63 17.91 -20.82
CA GLY A 577 -4.41 17.34 -19.48
C GLY A 577 -5.69 16.82 -18.81
N PRO A 578 -5.73 16.74 -17.46
CA PRO A 578 -6.87 16.17 -16.74
C PRO A 578 -8.11 17.06 -16.86
N ALA A 579 -9.30 16.47 -16.66
CA ALA A 579 -10.57 17.18 -16.65
C ALA A 579 -11.31 16.91 -15.31
N PRO A 580 -10.94 17.62 -14.23
CA PRO A 580 -11.54 17.41 -12.92
C PRO A 580 -12.98 17.95 -12.90
N LEU A 581 -13.89 17.13 -12.35
CA LEU A 581 -15.32 17.41 -12.18
C LEU A 581 -15.82 17.08 -10.75
N THR A 582 -14.91 16.95 -9.79
CA THR A 582 -15.21 16.49 -8.43
C THR A 582 -16.21 17.41 -7.73
N GLY A 583 -17.28 16.85 -7.17
CA GLY A 583 -18.33 17.61 -6.48
C GLY A 583 -19.17 18.51 -7.38
N THR A 584 -18.99 18.43 -8.71
CA THR A 584 -19.67 19.31 -9.66
C THR A 584 -21.00 18.72 -10.12
N THR A 585 -22.02 19.57 -10.24
CA THR A 585 -23.32 19.22 -10.82
C THR A 585 -23.45 19.88 -12.20
N LEU A 586 -23.61 19.07 -13.24
CA LEU A 586 -23.81 19.51 -14.63
C LEU A 586 -25.29 19.29 -15.01
N THR A 587 -25.97 20.33 -15.46
CA THR A 587 -27.34 20.28 -16.00
C THR A 587 -27.36 20.92 -17.38
N VAL A 588 -27.62 20.13 -18.43
CA VAL A 588 -27.41 20.53 -19.82
C VAL A 588 -28.61 20.12 -20.68
N ASP A 589 -29.22 21.06 -21.42
CA ASP A 589 -30.33 20.76 -22.33
C ASP A 589 -29.89 19.94 -23.57
N GLY A 590 -28.64 20.08 -24.02
CA GLY A 590 -28.03 19.29 -25.09
C GLY A 590 -27.26 18.07 -24.59
N GLY A 591 -26.16 17.73 -25.27
CA GLY A 591 -25.22 16.68 -24.86
C GLY A 591 -24.04 17.20 -24.04
N VAL A 592 -23.33 16.28 -23.39
CA VAL A 592 -22.12 16.53 -22.59
C VAL A 592 -20.97 15.71 -23.16
N ASN A 593 -19.86 16.36 -23.51
CA ASN A 593 -18.63 15.72 -23.97
C ASN A 593 -17.46 16.21 -23.12
N VAL A 594 -16.79 15.30 -22.42
CA VAL A 594 -15.62 15.61 -21.58
C VAL A 594 -14.47 14.73 -22.03
N HIS A 595 -13.36 15.36 -22.40
CA HIS A 595 -12.17 14.72 -22.91
C HIS A 595 -10.94 15.12 -22.10
N ALA A 596 -10.14 14.13 -21.69
CA ALA A 596 -8.83 14.29 -21.08
C ALA A 596 -7.78 13.51 -21.89
N GLY A 597 -6.86 14.23 -22.54
CA GLY A 597 -5.77 13.64 -23.30
C GLY A 597 -4.75 12.93 -22.41
N ALA A 598 -4.31 13.58 -21.34
CA ALA A 598 -3.44 13.04 -20.29
C ALA A 598 -4.09 13.23 -18.90
N GLY A 599 -3.90 12.28 -17.98
CA GLY A 599 -4.56 12.34 -16.67
C GLY A 599 -6.03 11.88 -16.70
N SER A 600 -6.74 12.05 -15.58
CA SER A 600 -8.05 11.41 -15.34
C SER A 600 -9.24 12.38 -15.42
N ILE A 601 -10.43 11.83 -15.67
CA ILE A 601 -11.72 12.49 -15.43
C ILE A 601 -12.20 12.04 -14.04
N ASP A 602 -12.24 12.95 -13.08
CA ASP A 602 -12.71 12.68 -11.71
C ASP A 602 -14.06 13.33 -11.47
N LEU A 603 -15.12 12.54 -11.37
CA LEU A 603 -16.50 12.95 -11.08
C LEU A 603 -16.96 12.41 -9.71
N LYS A 604 -16.04 12.25 -8.76
CA LYS A 604 -16.42 11.85 -7.40
C LYS A 604 -17.31 12.92 -6.77
N ASN A 605 -18.39 12.49 -6.14
CA ASN A 605 -19.46 13.31 -5.57
C ASN A 605 -20.17 14.24 -6.58
N GLY A 606 -19.98 14.03 -7.88
CA GLY A 606 -20.61 14.84 -8.93
C GLY A 606 -21.86 14.21 -9.53
N ASN A 607 -22.62 14.99 -10.30
CA ASN A 607 -23.80 14.53 -11.05
C ASN A 607 -23.79 15.13 -12.47
N ILE A 608 -24.33 14.40 -13.44
CA ILE A 608 -24.54 14.88 -14.82
C ILE A 608 -25.98 14.59 -15.21
N SER A 609 -26.72 15.62 -15.61
CA SER A 609 -28.04 15.52 -16.22
C SER A 609 -28.00 16.20 -17.59
N ALA A 610 -28.24 15.44 -18.64
CA ALA A 610 -28.28 15.88 -20.02
C ALA A 610 -29.57 15.40 -20.71
N LYS A 611 -30.06 16.08 -21.76
CA LYS A 611 -31.04 15.44 -22.65
C LYS A 611 -30.35 14.61 -23.71
N GLY A 612 -29.31 15.16 -24.34
CA GLY A 612 -28.49 14.46 -25.33
C GLY A 612 -27.46 13.50 -24.72
N ASN A 613 -26.58 12.98 -25.58
CA ASN A 613 -25.56 11.99 -25.19
C ASN A 613 -24.58 12.55 -24.14
N ILE A 614 -24.14 11.69 -23.23
CA ILE A 614 -23.04 11.96 -22.29
C ILE A 614 -21.83 11.11 -22.71
N THR A 615 -20.73 11.75 -23.09
CA THR A 615 -19.47 11.09 -23.45
C THR A 615 -18.36 11.54 -22.52
N LEU A 616 -17.71 10.60 -21.84
CA LEU A 616 -16.50 10.85 -21.04
C LEU A 616 -15.35 10.02 -21.62
N LYS A 617 -14.27 10.68 -22.03
CA LYS A 617 -13.15 10.01 -22.70
C LYS A 617 -11.81 10.39 -22.09
N ALA A 618 -11.04 9.40 -21.64
CA ALA A 618 -9.69 9.55 -21.12
C ALA A 618 -8.68 8.73 -21.95
N ASP A 619 -7.86 9.40 -22.75
CA ASP A 619 -6.90 8.74 -23.67
C ASP A 619 -5.74 8.06 -22.93
N ALA A 620 -5.23 8.69 -21.86
CA ALA A 620 -4.10 8.14 -21.11
C ALA A 620 -4.33 8.11 -19.60
N GLY A 621 -5.58 8.14 -19.13
CA GLY A 621 -5.91 8.10 -17.69
C GLY A 621 -7.25 7.45 -17.40
N SER A 622 -7.68 7.55 -16.15
CA SER A 622 -8.87 6.86 -15.66
C SER A 622 -10.13 7.74 -15.66
N ILE A 623 -11.30 7.12 -15.61
CA ILE A 623 -12.57 7.76 -15.31
C ILE A 623 -13.03 7.25 -13.95
N ALA A 624 -13.19 8.16 -12.98
CA ALA A 624 -13.65 7.84 -11.64
C ALA A 624 -15.01 8.48 -11.36
N ILE A 625 -16.03 7.67 -11.09
CA ILE A 625 -17.38 8.14 -10.76
C ILE A 625 -17.76 7.52 -9.43
N SER A 626 -18.07 8.35 -8.45
CA SER A 626 -18.62 7.82 -7.21
C SER A 626 -19.54 8.78 -6.49
N GLY A 627 -20.57 8.23 -5.84
CA GLY A 627 -21.32 8.96 -4.83
C GLY A 627 -20.54 9.07 -3.52
N LYS A 628 -21.08 9.85 -2.58
CA LYS A 628 -20.48 10.02 -1.25
C LYS A 628 -20.46 8.72 -0.44
N ASN A 629 -21.49 7.88 -0.64
CA ASN A 629 -21.64 6.55 -0.04
C ASN A 629 -22.82 5.82 -0.72
N ALA A 630 -23.13 4.59 -0.29
CA ALA A 630 -24.21 3.78 -0.87
C ALA A 630 -25.61 4.42 -0.81
N SER A 631 -25.85 5.35 0.13
CA SER A 631 -27.13 6.07 0.26
C SER A 631 -27.19 7.39 -0.52
N VAL A 632 -26.04 7.96 -0.88
CA VAL A 632 -25.94 9.22 -1.64
C VAL A 632 -25.09 8.93 -2.88
N LYS A 633 -25.76 8.39 -3.90
CA LYS A 633 -25.13 7.98 -5.15
C LYS A 633 -24.91 9.16 -6.10
N ALA A 634 -23.89 9.05 -6.96
CA ALA A 634 -23.72 9.94 -8.12
C ALA A 634 -24.76 9.57 -9.19
N ASN A 635 -25.36 10.55 -9.85
CA ASN A 635 -26.38 10.32 -10.88
C ASN A 635 -25.87 10.82 -12.24
N ILE A 636 -25.89 9.92 -13.22
CA ILE A 636 -25.54 10.17 -14.62
C ILE A 636 -26.78 9.90 -15.45
N THR A 637 -27.41 10.95 -15.96
CA THR A 637 -28.74 10.87 -16.59
C THR A 637 -28.74 11.51 -17.97
N SER A 638 -29.08 10.74 -19.00
CA SER A 638 -29.34 11.22 -20.36
C SER A 638 -30.80 10.90 -20.74
N THR A 639 -31.68 11.89 -20.85
CA THR A 639 -33.13 11.62 -20.99
C THR A 639 -33.57 11.26 -22.41
N GLU A 640 -32.78 11.58 -23.43
CA GLU A 640 -33.08 11.31 -24.85
C GLU A 640 -31.90 10.64 -25.59
N GLY A 641 -30.73 10.54 -24.95
CA GLY A 641 -29.50 10.01 -25.52
C GLY A 641 -28.92 8.82 -24.75
N GLY A 642 -27.66 8.49 -25.07
CA GLY A 642 -26.88 7.43 -24.45
C GLY A 642 -25.76 7.95 -23.54
N VAL A 643 -25.08 7.05 -22.86
CA VAL A 643 -23.93 7.33 -21.99
C VAL A 643 -22.74 6.50 -22.45
N ASN A 644 -21.63 7.12 -22.84
CA ASN A 644 -20.44 6.44 -23.35
C ASN A 644 -19.19 6.85 -22.57
N LEU A 645 -18.55 5.89 -21.90
CA LEU A 645 -17.32 6.09 -21.13
C LEU A 645 -16.19 5.30 -21.78
N VAL A 646 -15.10 5.97 -22.13
CA VAL A 646 -13.95 5.34 -22.79
C VAL A 646 -12.66 5.68 -22.04
N SER A 647 -11.90 4.67 -21.63
CA SER A 647 -10.59 4.86 -21.00
C SER A 647 -9.58 3.83 -21.50
N MET A 648 -8.33 4.23 -21.70
CA MET A 648 -7.23 3.28 -22.00
C MET A 648 -6.53 2.76 -20.73
N GLN A 649 -6.97 3.18 -19.53
CA GLN A 649 -6.43 2.71 -18.25
C GLN A 649 -7.49 2.11 -17.34
N ALA A 650 -8.47 2.90 -16.89
CA ALA A 650 -9.48 2.37 -15.97
C ALA A 650 -10.78 3.16 -15.96
N ILE A 651 -11.88 2.46 -15.74
CA ILE A 651 -13.18 3.04 -15.36
C ILE A 651 -13.54 2.47 -14.00
N ASN A 652 -13.69 3.33 -12.99
CA ASN A 652 -14.04 2.95 -11.63
C ASN A 652 -15.34 3.63 -11.21
N ILE A 653 -16.39 2.83 -11.04
CA ILE A 653 -17.74 3.28 -10.71
C ILE A 653 -18.12 2.69 -9.36
N THR A 654 -18.39 3.54 -8.37
CA THR A 654 -18.86 3.10 -7.05
C THR A 654 -20.01 3.94 -6.52
N ASN A 655 -21.09 3.33 -6.04
CA ASN A 655 -22.26 4.04 -5.53
C ASN A 655 -22.80 5.06 -6.57
N ALA A 656 -23.19 4.60 -7.75
CA ALA A 656 -23.64 5.46 -8.84
C ALA A 656 -24.90 4.91 -9.53
N ASN A 657 -25.71 5.79 -10.11
CA ASN A 657 -26.88 5.47 -10.91
C ASN A 657 -26.68 6.03 -12.32
N PHE A 658 -26.86 5.18 -13.32
CA PHE A 658 -26.86 5.53 -14.74
C PHE A 658 -28.27 5.32 -15.29
N LEU A 659 -28.82 6.36 -15.91
CA LEU A 659 -30.11 6.33 -16.58
C LEU A 659 -29.97 6.94 -17.97
N ALA A 660 -30.32 6.18 -19.01
CA ALA A 660 -30.25 6.63 -20.40
C ALA A 660 -31.50 6.18 -21.17
N ASP A 661 -31.92 6.95 -22.18
CA ASP A 661 -32.91 6.44 -23.15
C ASP A 661 -32.26 5.46 -24.13
N LYS A 662 -31.03 5.75 -24.57
CA LYS A 662 -30.23 4.92 -25.48
C LYS A 662 -29.14 4.14 -24.73
N ASP A 663 -28.15 3.65 -25.47
CA ASP A 663 -27.13 2.74 -24.96
C ASP A 663 -26.29 3.33 -23.82
N ILE A 664 -25.93 2.49 -22.85
CA ILE A 664 -24.91 2.79 -21.85
C ILE A 664 -23.69 1.92 -22.13
N SER A 665 -22.60 2.51 -22.58
CA SER A 665 -21.37 1.81 -22.94
C SER A 665 -20.20 2.22 -22.04
N LEU A 666 -19.53 1.24 -21.44
CA LEU A 666 -18.29 1.39 -20.68
C LEU A 666 -17.18 0.61 -21.38
N ASN A 667 -16.18 1.30 -21.91
CA ASN A 667 -15.12 0.69 -22.71
C ASN A 667 -13.73 0.96 -22.11
N VAL A 668 -13.06 -0.10 -21.68
CA VAL A 668 -11.65 -0.08 -21.27
C VAL A 668 -10.82 -0.95 -22.22
N ALA A 669 -10.07 -0.32 -23.12
CA ALA A 669 -9.16 -1.00 -24.03
C ALA A 669 -7.71 -0.59 -23.72
N SER A 670 -7.02 -1.39 -22.92
CA SER A 670 -5.69 -1.06 -22.41
C SER A 670 -4.59 -1.94 -23.00
N GLU A 671 -3.62 -1.29 -23.64
CA GLU A 671 -2.35 -1.86 -24.09
C GLU A 671 -1.40 -2.22 -22.93
N VAL A 672 -1.71 -1.75 -21.71
CA VAL A 672 -0.96 -2.03 -20.49
C VAL A 672 -1.87 -2.75 -19.48
N MET A 673 -2.03 -2.21 -18.28
CA MET A 673 -3.00 -2.69 -17.29
C MET A 673 -4.29 -1.90 -17.41
N GLY A 674 -5.39 -2.61 -17.68
CA GLY A 674 -6.74 -2.08 -17.80
C GLY A 674 -7.62 -2.57 -16.65
N THR A 675 -8.48 -1.73 -16.09
CA THR A 675 -9.45 -2.16 -15.06
C THR A 675 -10.83 -1.53 -15.26
N LEU A 676 -11.88 -2.34 -15.23
CA LEU A 676 -13.27 -1.90 -15.19
C LEU A 676 -13.88 -2.32 -13.85
N GLY A 677 -13.89 -1.41 -12.87
CA GLY A 677 -14.41 -1.67 -11.53
C GLY A 677 -15.82 -1.11 -11.35
N ILE A 678 -16.76 -1.96 -10.93
CA ILE A 678 -18.16 -1.59 -10.69
C ILE A 678 -18.59 -2.05 -9.29
N GLY A 679 -19.10 -1.13 -8.48
CA GLY A 679 -19.57 -1.44 -7.13
C GLY A 679 -20.80 -0.65 -6.70
N ASN A 680 -21.81 -1.32 -6.16
CA ASN A 680 -23.05 -0.68 -5.67
C ASN A 680 -23.72 0.25 -6.72
N ALA A 681 -23.67 -0.12 -8.00
CA ALA A 681 -24.10 0.71 -9.11
C ALA A 681 -25.35 0.17 -9.82
N SER A 682 -26.17 1.06 -10.39
CA SER A 682 -27.31 0.69 -11.23
C SER A 682 -27.21 1.30 -12.62
N PHE A 683 -27.55 0.53 -13.64
CA PHE A 683 -27.54 0.92 -15.05
C PHE A 683 -28.89 0.61 -15.68
N THR A 684 -29.59 1.63 -16.14
CA THR A 684 -30.91 1.49 -16.77
C THR A 684 -30.91 2.17 -18.14
N SER A 685 -31.04 1.40 -19.21
CA SER A 685 -31.32 1.90 -20.56
C SER A 685 -32.79 1.62 -20.92
N GLN A 686 -33.54 2.66 -21.31
CA GLN A 686 -34.98 2.52 -21.56
C GLN A 686 -35.30 1.89 -22.93
N SER A 687 -34.52 2.21 -23.95
CA SER A 687 -34.72 1.73 -25.33
C SER A 687 -33.46 1.18 -26.01
N GLY A 688 -32.30 1.26 -25.35
CA GLY A 688 -31.02 0.76 -25.84
C GLY A 688 -30.47 -0.41 -25.03
N ASP A 689 -29.17 -0.65 -25.19
CA ASP A 689 -28.42 -1.73 -24.56
C ASP A 689 -27.49 -1.23 -23.45
N VAL A 690 -26.99 -2.14 -22.60
CA VAL A 690 -25.90 -1.85 -21.67
C VAL A 690 -24.68 -2.70 -22.05
N ASP A 691 -23.61 -2.04 -22.48
CA ASP A 691 -22.38 -2.66 -22.93
C ASP A 691 -21.23 -2.38 -21.97
N LEU A 692 -20.67 -3.42 -21.38
CA LEU A 692 -19.47 -3.37 -20.56
C LEU A 692 -18.36 -4.11 -21.32
N PHE A 693 -17.34 -3.39 -21.74
CA PHE A 693 -16.23 -3.96 -22.50
C PHE A 693 -14.89 -3.67 -21.83
N LEU A 694 -14.18 -4.73 -21.52
CA LEU A 694 -12.77 -4.70 -21.12
C LEU A 694 -11.95 -5.56 -22.08
N ASP A 695 -10.87 -4.98 -22.60
CA ASP A 695 -9.77 -5.69 -23.23
C ASP A 695 -8.45 -5.20 -22.60
N THR A 696 -7.74 -6.10 -21.90
CA THR A 696 -6.50 -5.75 -21.20
C THR A 696 -5.36 -6.70 -21.51
N LYS A 697 -4.17 -6.13 -21.78
CA LYS A 697 -2.97 -6.94 -21.99
C LYS A 697 -2.39 -7.51 -20.72
N LYS A 698 -2.57 -6.84 -19.59
CA LYS A 698 -1.93 -7.18 -18.32
C LYS A 698 -2.91 -7.10 -17.14
N ILE A 699 -2.94 -8.16 -16.37
CA ILE A 699 -3.53 -8.24 -15.03
C ILE A 699 -2.38 -8.61 -14.12
N ASN A 700 -2.01 -7.72 -13.21
CA ASN A 700 -0.80 -7.87 -12.41
C ASN A 700 -1.16 -8.39 -11.01
N PRO A 701 -0.80 -9.63 -10.64
CA PRO A 701 -0.95 -10.11 -9.28
C PRO A 701 0.15 -9.47 -8.43
N ILE A 702 -0.21 -8.65 -7.44
CA ILE A 702 0.77 -8.21 -6.43
C ILE A 702 1.06 -9.43 -5.55
N ILE A 703 2.20 -10.08 -5.79
CA ILE A 703 2.71 -11.18 -4.98
C ILE A 703 3.31 -10.57 -3.71
N THR A 704 2.54 -10.54 -2.61
CA THR A 704 3.13 -10.45 -1.25
C THR A 704 2.32 -11.19 -0.19
N THR A 705 1.04 -11.52 -0.42
CA THR A 705 0.21 -12.32 0.50
C THR A 705 -0.79 -13.19 -0.27
N VAL A 706 -1.27 -14.28 0.33
CA VAL A 706 -2.25 -15.22 -0.27
C VAL A 706 -3.62 -14.60 -0.64
N ASP A 707 -3.82 -13.30 -0.39
CA ASP A 707 -5.09 -12.56 -0.54
C ASP A 707 -5.07 -11.42 -1.59
N SER A 708 -4.09 -11.34 -2.50
CA SER A 708 -4.04 -10.27 -3.52
C SER A 708 -4.18 -10.82 -4.94
N GLN A 709 -5.42 -11.19 -5.31
CA GLN A 709 -5.79 -11.54 -6.68
C GLN A 709 -6.74 -10.48 -7.24
N TYR A 710 -6.38 -9.90 -8.38
CA TYR A 710 -7.12 -8.83 -9.04
C TYR A 710 -7.77 -9.36 -10.32
N GLY A 711 -9.00 -8.92 -10.57
CA GLY A 711 -9.68 -9.12 -11.85
C GLY A 711 -9.42 -7.97 -12.82
N GLY A 712 -9.68 -8.18 -14.10
CA GLY A 712 -9.77 -7.10 -15.07
C GLY A 712 -11.07 -6.32 -14.90
N LEU A 713 -12.21 -6.98 -15.10
CA LEU A 713 -13.56 -6.47 -14.85
C LEU A 713 -14.01 -6.98 -13.50
N ILE A 714 -14.34 -6.08 -12.58
CA ILE A 714 -14.60 -6.42 -11.18
C ILE A 714 -16.00 -5.95 -10.78
N PHE A 715 -16.82 -6.87 -10.29
CA PHE A 715 -18.08 -6.57 -9.62
C PHE A 715 -17.95 -6.71 -8.11
N SER A 716 -18.38 -5.69 -7.38
CA SER A 716 -18.43 -5.67 -5.92
C SER A 716 -19.77 -5.16 -5.39
N GLY A 717 -20.18 -5.58 -4.20
CA GLY A 717 -21.47 -5.19 -3.63
C GLY A 717 -22.65 -5.58 -4.53
N GLU A 718 -23.72 -4.77 -4.52
CA GLU A 718 -24.95 -5.04 -5.27
C GLU A 718 -25.06 -4.16 -6.52
N ASN A 719 -25.10 -4.79 -7.70
CA ASN A 719 -25.18 -4.08 -8.97
C ASN A 719 -26.45 -4.48 -9.74
N SER A 720 -27.07 -3.53 -10.42
CA SER A 720 -28.32 -3.74 -11.16
C SER A 720 -28.20 -3.26 -12.60
N PHE A 721 -28.72 -4.04 -13.54
CA PHE A 721 -28.73 -3.77 -14.97
C PHE A 721 -30.14 -4.01 -15.52
N GLU A 722 -30.70 -3.02 -16.19
CA GLU A 722 -32.00 -3.09 -16.86
C GLU A 722 -31.89 -2.48 -18.26
N ALA A 723 -32.04 -3.31 -19.28
CA ALA A 723 -31.99 -2.92 -20.69
C ALA A 723 -32.62 -3.99 -21.58
N LYS A 724 -32.71 -3.75 -22.89
CA LYS A 724 -33.12 -4.80 -23.84
C LYS A 724 -32.07 -5.91 -23.88
N ASN A 725 -30.81 -5.54 -24.17
CA ASN A 725 -29.66 -6.43 -24.09
C ASN A 725 -28.63 -5.88 -23.09
N ILE A 726 -28.00 -6.78 -22.36
CA ILE A 726 -26.91 -6.49 -21.42
C ILE A 726 -25.69 -7.31 -21.86
N ASN A 727 -24.67 -6.67 -22.39
CA ASN A 727 -23.46 -7.32 -22.89
C ASN A 727 -22.29 -7.03 -21.95
N ILE A 728 -21.69 -8.07 -21.38
CA ILE A 728 -20.55 -7.96 -20.46
C ILE A 728 -19.39 -8.76 -21.02
N SER A 729 -18.38 -8.10 -21.55
CA SER A 729 -17.20 -8.72 -22.15
C SER A 729 -15.93 -8.36 -21.39
N ALA A 730 -15.22 -9.36 -20.88
CA ALA A 730 -13.93 -9.21 -20.22
C ALA A 730 -12.90 -10.11 -20.89
N LEU A 731 -12.01 -9.49 -21.66
CA LEU A 731 -10.97 -10.14 -22.45
C LEU A 731 -9.61 -9.81 -21.87
N SER A 732 -8.75 -10.81 -21.73
CA SER A 732 -7.38 -10.59 -21.28
C SER A 732 -6.36 -11.40 -22.07
N SER A 733 -5.20 -10.79 -22.31
CA SER A 733 -4.15 -11.34 -23.19
C SER A 733 -3.19 -12.29 -22.47
N LYS A 734 -2.17 -12.79 -23.19
CA LYS A 734 -1.18 -13.75 -22.69
C LYS A 734 -0.46 -13.37 -21.41
N ASP A 735 -0.26 -12.08 -21.17
CA ASP A 735 0.48 -11.58 -20.00
C ASP A 735 -0.44 -11.26 -18.80
N ALA A 736 -1.75 -11.55 -18.91
CA ALA A 736 -2.74 -11.21 -17.91
C ALA A 736 -2.98 -12.33 -16.88
N ARG A 737 -2.23 -12.30 -15.78
CA ARG A 737 -2.28 -13.36 -14.75
C ARG A 737 -3.35 -13.03 -13.69
N GLY A 738 -4.51 -13.67 -13.77
CA GLY A 738 -5.61 -13.46 -12.82
C GLY A 738 -6.97 -13.88 -13.40
N PHE A 739 -8.03 -13.11 -13.05
CA PHE A 739 -9.38 -13.28 -13.57
C PHE A 739 -9.67 -12.23 -14.64
N SER A 740 -10.20 -12.61 -15.80
CA SER A 740 -10.69 -11.60 -16.74
C SER A 740 -11.92 -10.90 -16.16
N LEU A 741 -12.89 -11.66 -15.68
CA LEU A 741 -14.05 -11.17 -14.91
C LEU A 741 -14.04 -11.76 -13.50
N LEU A 742 -14.14 -10.91 -12.48
CA LEU A 742 -14.13 -11.30 -11.07
C LEU A 742 -15.36 -10.74 -10.34
N PHE A 743 -16.07 -11.63 -9.66
CA PHE A 743 -17.00 -11.26 -8.60
C PHE A 743 -16.31 -11.29 -7.25
N GLU A 744 -16.25 -10.13 -6.58
CA GLU A 744 -15.76 -10.00 -5.21
C GLU A 744 -16.69 -10.69 -4.21
N SER A 745 -16.20 -10.85 -2.98
CA SER A 745 -16.89 -11.62 -1.93
C SER A 745 -18.32 -11.14 -1.67
N GLY A 746 -19.30 -12.02 -1.96
CA GLY A 746 -20.71 -11.75 -1.73
C GLY A 746 -21.34 -10.76 -2.71
N ALA A 747 -20.75 -10.57 -3.89
CA ALA A 747 -21.33 -9.73 -4.93
C ALA A 747 -22.69 -10.24 -5.41
N ILE A 748 -23.62 -9.31 -5.64
CA ILE A 748 -24.96 -9.57 -6.16
C ILE A 748 -25.09 -8.83 -7.50
N LEU A 749 -25.57 -9.53 -8.51
CA LEU A 749 -25.84 -9.01 -9.84
C LEU A 749 -27.31 -9.20 -10.18
N ASN A 750 -28.06 -8.11 -10.33
CA ASN A 750 -29.45 -8.10 -10.76
C ASN A 750 -29.52 -7.76 -12.25
N LEU A 751 -30.10 -8.66 -13.05
CA LEU A 751 -30.17 -8.57 -14.50
C LEU A 751 -31.64 -8.62 -14.95
N LYS A 752 -32.05 -7.61 -15.69
CA LYS A 752 -33.36 -7.54 -16.32
C LYS A 752 -33.24 -7.24 -17.81
N GLY A 753 -33.52 -8.23 -18.64
CA GLY A 753 -33.23 -8.23 -20.08
C GLY A 753 -32.31 -9.37 -20.52
N GLU A 754 -32.20 -9.58 -21.84
CA GLU A 754 -31.33 -10.63 -22.39
C GLU A 754 -29.87 -10.28 -22.09
N THR A 755 -29.13 -11.20 -21.45
CA THR A 755 -27.78 -10.94 -20.95
C THR A 755 -26.76 -11.89 -21.55
N HIS A 756 -25.66 -11.34 -22.07
CA HIS A 756 -24.51 -12.08 -22.59
C HIS A 756 -23.25 -11.72 -21.80
N ILE A 757 -22.67 -12.69 -21.09
CA ILE A 757 -21.40 -12.56 -20.36
C ILE A 757 -20.33 -13.35 -21.11
N ASN A 758 -19.31 -12.67 -21.61
CA ASN A 758 -18.16 -13.26 -22.28
C ASN A 758 -16.87 -12.98 -21.48
N ALA A 759 -16.24 -14.02 -20.94
CA ALA A 759 -15.05 -13.89 -20.11
C ALA A 759 -13.91 -14.78 -20.63
N SER A 760 -12.92 -14.20 -21.30
CA SER A 760 -11.79 -14.94 -21.89
C SER A 760 -10.46 -14.56 -21.25
N ASN A 761 -9.70 -15.56 -20.82
CA ASN A 761 -8.34 -15.39 -20.30
C ASN A 761 -7.33 -16.16 -21.16
N GLU A 762 -6.52 -15.43 -21.93
CA GLU A 762 -5.51 -16.02 -22.82
C GLU A 762 -4.14 -16.19 -22.16
N SER A 763 -4.05 -16.13 -20.81
CA SER A 763 -2.78 -16.17 -20.09
C SER A 763 -1.96 -17.41 -20.42
N ASN A 764 -0.66 -17.21 -20.68
CA ASN A 764 0.30 -18.30 -20.85
C ASN A 764 0.87 -18.83 -19.51
N GLY A 765 0.27 -18.42 -18.38
CA GLY A 765 0.71 -18.81 -17.05
C GLY A 765 0.68 -20.32 -16.83
N THR A 766 1.37 -20.80 -15.80
CA THR A 766 1.33 -22.22 -15.37
C THR A 766 0.49 -22.42 -14.11
N ARG A 767 -0.20 -21.36 -13.63
CA ARG A 767 -0.80 -21.34 -12.30
C ARG A 767 -2.22 -21.93 -12.31
N SER A 768 -2.65 -22.44 -11.16
CA SER A 768 -3.99 -23.00 -10.95
C SER A 768 -5.07 -21.96 -10.65
N ASN A 769 -4.68 -20.70 -10.43
CA ASN A 769 -5.55 -19.66 -9.89
C ASN A 769 -5.88 -18.59 -10.94
N GLU A 770 -5.84 -18.95 -12.22
CA GLU A 770 -6.14 -18.09 -13.36
C GLU A 770 -7.47 -18.58 -13.97
N ALA A 771 -8.35 -17.68 -14.41
CA ALA A 771 -9.61 -18.04 -15.07
C ALA A 771 -10.18 -16.93 -15.95
N GLY A 772 -11.07 -17.31 -16.87
CA GLY A 772 -11.93 -16.35 -17.57
C GLY A 772 -12.87 -15.67 -16.56
N LEU A 773 -13.64 -16.49 -15.84
CA LEU A 773 -14.65 -16.05 -14.88
C LEU A 773 -14.34 -16.54 -13.45
N GLY A 774 -14.35 -15.63 -12.48
CA GLY A 774 -13.99 -15.87 -11.09
C GLY A 774 -15.04 -15.46 -10.06
N SER A 775 -15.10 -16.18 -8.94
CA SER A 775 -15.80 -15.77 -7.71
C SER A 775 -14.91 -15.99 -6.48
N ARG A 776 -14.99 -15.08 -5.49
CA ARG A 776 -14.07 -15.04 -4.34
C ARG A 776 -14.77 -15.25 -3.00
N TYR A 777 -14.32 -16.23 -2.22
CA TYR A 777 -14.73 -16.54 -0.84
C TYR A 777 -16.23 -16.83 -0.64
N ARG A 778 -17.13 -15.87 -0.85
CA ARG A 778 -18.57 -16.02 -0.60
C ARG A 778 -19.33 -16.04 -1.92
N ARG A 779 -20.48 -16.70 -1.89
CA ARG A 779 -21.34 -16.98 -3.03
C ARG A 779 -21.63 -15.71 -3.81
N THR A 780 -21.47 -15.79 -5.11
CA THR A 780 -21.97 -14.79 -6.05
C THR A 780 -23.42 -15.12 -6.36
N GLN A 781 -24.31 -14.14 -6.20
CA GLN A 781 -25.71 -14.28 -6.57
C GLN A 781 -25.97 -13.52 -7.87
N ILE A 782 -26.59 -14.21 -8.84
CA ILE A 782 -26.99 -13.64 -10.12
C ILE A 782 -28.51 -13.83 -10.25
N ASN A 783 -29.24 -12.73 -10.16
CA ASN A 783 -30.70 -12.70 -10.30
C ASN A 783 -31.03 -12.30 -11.73
N VAL A 784 -31.86 -13.10 -12.42
CA VAL A 784 -32.23 -12.89 -13.83
C VAL A 784 -33.74 -12.83 -13.95
N SER A 785 -34.24 -11.83 -14.67
CA SER A 785 -35.66 -11.68 -14.98
C SER A 785 -35.88 -11.09 -16.36
N ASP A 786 -37.00 -11.42 -17.00
CA ASP A 786 -37.44 -10.83 -18.28
C ASP A 786 -36.40 -10.94 -19.42
N GLY A 787 -35.61 -12.01 -19.43
CA GLY A 787 -34.60 -12.30 -20.46
C GLY A 787 -33.70 -13.49 -20.11
N ASP A 788 -33.10 -14.14 -21.10
CA ASP A 788 -32.20 -15.28 -20.90
C ASP A 788 -30.78 -14.82 -20.56
N LEU A 789 -30.02 -15.66 -19.85
CA LEU A 789 -28.62 -15.43 -19.49
C LEU A 789 -27.70 -16.41 -20.21
N TYR A 790 -26.77 -15.90 -21.00
CA TYR A 790 -25.71 -16.62 -21.69
C TYR A 790 -24.36 -16.28 -21.05
N ILE A 791 -23.62 -17.30 -20.60
CA ILE A 791 -22.26 -17.15 -20.05
C ILE A 791 -21.30 -17.98 -20.89
N THR A 792 -20.42 -17.32 -21.61
CA THR A 792 -19.29 -17.94 -22.31
C THR A 792 -18.01 -17.62 -21.55
N ALA A 793 -17.32 -18.64 -21.07
CA ALA A 793 -16.06 -18.49 -20.36
C ALA A 793 -14.97 -19.33 -21.03
N SER A 794 -13.81 -18.74 -21.28
CA SER A 794 -12.66 -19.45 -21.85
C SER A 794 -11.36 -19.16 -21.11
N ALA A 795 -10.50 -20.16 -21.03
CA ALA A 795 -9.16 -20.01 -20.48
C ALA A 795 -8.11 -20.83 -21.24
N LEU A 796 -6.96 -20.23 -21.50
CA LEU A 796 -5.82 -20.93 -22.08
C LEU A 796 -5.20 -21.89 -21.04
N SER A 797 -4.61 -21.34 -19.98
CA SER A 797 -3.89 -22.11 -18.95
C SER A 797 -4.67 -22.38 -17.65
N GLY A 798 -5.68 -21.55 -17.39
CA GLY A 798 -6.54 -21.61 -16.19
C GLY A 798 -7.78 -22.47 -16.38
N SER A 799 -8.64 -22.56 -15.36
CA SER A 799 -10.02 -23.06 -15.57
C SER A 799 -10.86 -21.99 -16.26
N ALA A 800 -11.86 -22.35 -17.07
CA ALA A 800 -12.72 -21.32 -17.68
C ALA A 800 -13.54 -20.58 -16.61
N ILE A 801 -14.13 -21.32 -15.67
CA ILE A 801 -14.81 -20.80 -14.48
C ILE A 801 -14.15 -21.36 -13.22
N LEU A 802 -13.84 -20.49 -12.26
CA LEU A 802 -13.15 -20.86 -11.01
C LEU A 802 -13.70 -20.11 -9.79
N SER A 803 -13.79 -20.79 -8.64
CA SER A 803 -14.02 -20.15 -7.34
C SER A 803 -12.84 -20.36 -6.39
N LEU A 804 -12.44 -19.32 -5.65
CA LEU A 804 -11.40 -19.43 -4.62
C LEU A 804 -11.96 -19.48 -3.20
N ALA A 805 -11.47 -20.45 -2.43
CA ALA A 805 -11.64 -20.53 -0.99
C ALA A 805 -10.25 -20.51 -0.32
N ALA A 806 -10.07 -19.69 0.72
CA ALA A 806 -8.86 -19.71 1.54
C ALA A 806 -8.88 -20.88 2.52
N THR A 807 -7.72 -21.47 2.79
CA THR A 807 -7.54 -22.50 3.82
C THR A 807 -7.96 -21.96 5.19
N GLY A 808 -8.98 -22.57 5.81
CA GLY A 808 -9.43 -22.23 7.16
C GLY A 808 -10.47 -21.11 7.27
N GLN A 809 -10.97 -20.55 6.16
CA GLN A 809 -12.08 -19.59 6.18
C GLN A 809 -13.42 -20.25 5.79
N TRP A 810 -14.47 -19.93 6.55
CA TRP A 810 -15.84 -20.42 6.37
C TRP A 810 -16.49 -19.76 5.14
N ALA A 811 -16.51 -20.43 3.99
CA ALA A 811 -16.90 -19.73 2.77
C ALA A 811 -17.72 -20.63 1.83
N ASP A 812 -19.01 -20.36 1.79
CA ASP A 812 -19.99 -20.82 0.81
C ASP A 812 -19.68 -20.15 -0.55
N ALA A 813 -18.68 -20.61 -1.30
CA ALA A 813 -18.23 -19.99 -2.55
C ALA A 813 -18.90 -20.60 -3.79
N GLY A 814 -18.91 -19.90 -4.93
CA GLY A 814 -19.53 -20.37 -6.17
C GLY A 814 -20.68 -19.48 -6.62
N PHE A 815 -21.59 -20.03 -7.42
CA PHE A 815 -22.64 -19.26 -8.09
C PHE A 815 -24.04 -19.76 -7.72
N GLU A 816 -24.89 -18.81 -7.31
CA GLU A 816 -26.34 -18.98 -7.22
C GLU A 816 -27.02 -18.19 -8.32
N PHE A 817 -27.83 -18.88 -9.11
CA PHE A 817 -28.65 -18.29 -10.15
C PHE A 817 -30.11 -18.35 -9.71
N VAL A 818 -30.74 -17.19 -9.63
CA VAL A 818 -32.17 -17.04 -9.34
C VAL A 818 -32.86 -16.62 -10.62
N LEU A 819 -33.63 -17.53 -11.22
CA LEU A 819 -34.27 -17.35 -12.52
C LEU A 819 -35.74 -17.00 -12.34
N ASN A 820 -36.21 -15.95 -13.01
CA ASN A 820 -37.62 -15.57 -13.03
C ASN A 820 -38.08 -15.42 -14.49
N ASN A 821 -38.68 -16.48 -15.02
CA ASN A 821 -39.08 -16.65 -16.41
C ASN A 821 -37.90 -16.50 -17.37
N SER A 822 -36.76 -17.09 -17.01
CA SER A 822 -35.48 -16.94 -17.71
C SER A 822 -34.75 -18.27 -17.83
N ASN A 823 -34.11 -18.54 -18.96
CA ASN A 823 -33.20 -19.67 -19.12
C ASN A 823 -31.74 -19.27 -18.89
N LEU A 824 -30.92 -20.24 -18.51
CA LEU A 824 -29.49 -20.08 -18.30
C LEU A 824 -28.71 -21.01 -19.21
N TYR A 825 -27.74 -20.46 -19.94
CA TYR A 825 -26.79 -21.18 -20.78
C TYR A 825 -25.37 -20.85 -20.35
N ILE A 826 -24.57 -21.86 -20.00
CA ILE A 826 -23.15 -21.71 -19.65
C ILE A 826 -22.32 -22.57 -20.59
N ASP A 827 -21.35 -21.98 -21.28
CA ASP A 827 -20.34 -22.68 -22.08
C ASP A 827 -18.94 -22.32 -21.57
N ALA A 828 -18.26 -23.28 -20.94
CA ALA A 828 -17.00 -23.08 -20.24
C ALA A 828 -15.90 -23.97 -20.81
N ASN A 829 -14.93 -23.37 -21.52
CA ASN A 829 -13.89 -24.11 -22.23
C ASN A 829 -12.47 -23.77 -21.73
N SER A 830 -11.72 -24.78 -21.29
CA SER A 830 -10.30 -24.63 -20.95
C SER A 830 -9.42 -25.50 -21.81
N LYS A 831 -8.34 -24.91 -22.35
CA LYS A 831 -7.41 -25.64 -23.20
C LYS A 831 -6.45 -26.54 -22.41
N PHE A 832 -6.03 -26.15 -21.20
CA PHE A 832 -5.03 -26.89 -20.41
C PHE A 832 -5.50 -27.34 -19.03
N ARG A 833 -6.65 -26.89 -18.54
CA ARG A 833 -7.22 -27.30 -17.23
C ARG A 833 -8.67 -27.76 -17.37
N ASN A 834 -9.53 -27.36 -16.44
CA ASN A 834 -10.91 -27.79 -16.36
C ASN A 834 -11.84 -26.75 -17.00
N GLY A 835 -12.97 -27.17 -17.57
CA GLY A 835 -14.01 -26.23 -18.00
C GLY A 835 -14.53 -25.42 -16.79
N ILE A 836 -15.07 -26.11 -15.80
CA ILE A 836 -15.60 -25.51 -14.56
C ILE A 836 -14.92 -26.15 -13.35
N THR A 837 -14.45 -25.33 -12.39
CA THR A 837 -13.92 -25.78 -11.10
C THR A 837 -14.48 -24.94 -9.97
N LEU A 838 -15.51 -25.46 -9.30
CA LEU A 838 -16.15 -24.84 -8.15
C LEU A 838 -16.03 -25.80 -6.96
N GLY A 839 -14.81 -25.88 -6.40
CA GLY A 839 -14.47 -26.80 -5.32
C GLY A 839 -13.04 -27.35 -5.41
N GLY A 840 -12.28 -27.33 -4.31
CA GLY A 840 -10.94 -27.93 -4.25
C GLY A 840 -10.09 -27.59 -3.01
N TYR A 841 -9.53 -28.64 -2.39
CA TYR A 841 -8.58 -28.74 -1.26
C TYR A 841 -9.04 -28.30 0.14
N GLY A 842 -9.59 -29.26 0.90
CA GLY A 842 -9.49 -29.28 2.36
C GLY A 842 -10.80 -29.51 3.12
N GLY A 843 -11.24 -30.77 3.22
CA GLY A 843 -11.95 -31.38 4.37
C GLY A 843 -13.14 -30.70 5.05
N SER A 844 -13.65 -29.56 4.59
CA SER A 844 -14.70 -28.80 5.27
C SER A 844 -16.09 -29.12 4.73
N THR A 845 -17.06 -29.17 5.65
CA THR A 845 -18.50 -29.47 5.49
C THR A 845 -19.33 -28.48 4.66
N TYR A 846 -18.71 -27.46 4.06
CA TYR A 846 -19.40 -26.37 3.38
C TYR A 846 -18.97 -26.30 1.92
N ALA A 847 -19.95 -26.34 1.02
CA ALA A 847 -19.73 -26.87 -0.32
C ALA A 847 -19.83 -25.79 -1.40
N ASN A 848 -18.72 -25.56 -2.11
CA ASN A 848 -18.67 -24.70 -3.28
C ASN A 848 -19.40 -25.34 -4.47
N GLY A 849 -20.10 -24.57 -5.31
CA GLY A 849 -20.76 -25.18 -6.46
C GLY A 849 -21.79 -24.32 -7.19
N LEU A 850 -22.75 -25.00 -7.82
CA LEU A 850 -23.84 -24.39 -8.58
C LEU A 850 -25.18 -24.58 -7.85
N THR A 851 -25.89 -23.47 -7.65
CA THR A 851 -27.23 -23.43 -7.07
C THR A 851 -28.18 -22.79 -8.06
N PHE A 852 -29.28 -23.47 -8.37
CA PHE A 852 -30.32 -22.97 -9.26
C PHE A 852 -31.65 -22.87 -8.52
N LYS A 853 -32.34 -21.73 -8.69
CA LYS A 853 -33.62 -21.43 -8.05
C LYS A 853 -34.57 -20.73 -9.02
N GLY A 854 -35.87 -20.78 -8.73
CA GLY A 854 -36.89 -20.04 -9.47
C GLY A 854 -37.48 -20.88 -10.61
N ASN A 855 -37.74 -20.30 -11.77
CA ASN A 855 -38.36 -21.02 -12.90
C ASN A 855 -37.64 -20.75 -14.24
N GLY A 856 -37.41 -21.82 -15.00
CA GLY A 856 -36.67 -21.79 -16.26
C GLY A 856 -35.69 -22.94 -16.44
N ASN A 857 -35.19 -23.14 -17.67
CA ASN A 857 -34.28 -24.23 -17.98
C ASN A 857 -32.82 -23.81 -17.84
N VAL A 858 -31.98 -24.76 -17.45
CA VAL A 858 -30.54 -24.58 -17.28
C VAL A 858 -29.80 -25.54 -18.19
N SER A 859 -28.86 -25.03 -18.99
CA SER A 859 -27.91 -25.82 -19.78
C SER A 859 -26.48 -25.38 -19.48
N VAL A 860 -25.64 -26.31 -19.05
CA VAL A 860 -24.24 -26.06 -18.71
C VAL A 860 -23.35 -27.02 -19.48
N HIS A 861 -22.40 -26.48 -20.23
CA HIS A 861 -21.35 -27.22 -20.91
C HIS A 861 -19.99 -26.84 -20.33
N GLY A 862 -19.21 -27.83 -19.91
CA GLY A 862 -17.84 -27.65 -19.46
C GLY A 862 -16.90 -28.58 -20.20
N GLN A 863 -15.88 -28.03 -20.86
CA GLN A 863 -14.85 -28.79 -21.57
C GLN A 863 -13.45 -28.41 -21.06
N GLY A 864 -12.64 -29.41 -20.72
CA GLY A 864 -11.27 -29.21 -20.26
C GLY A 864 -10.33 -30.35 -20.63
N ALA A 865 -9.05 -30.03 -20.82
CA ALA A 865 -8.00 -31.05 -21.00
C ALA A 865 -7.79 -31.91 -19.73
N LEU A 866 -8.15 -31.39 -18.56
CA LEU A 866 -8.26 -32.15 -17.31
C LEU A 866 -9.70 -32.65 -17.15
N GLY A 867 -10.57 -31.93 -16.42
CA GLY A 867 -11.97 -32.30 -16.23
C GLY A 867 -12.96 -31.36 -16.93
N GLY A 868 -14.18 -31.82 -17.18
CA GLY A 868 -15.23 -30.98 -17.76
C GLY A 868 -15.85 -30.04 -16.72
N ILE A 869 -16.62 -30.61 -15.78
CA ILE A 869 -17.33 -29.90 -14.72
C ILE A 869 -16.96 -30.53 -13.36
N ILE A 870 -16.34 -29.75 -12.47
CA ILE A 870 -15.94 -30.20 -11.13
C ILE A 870 -16.61 -29.33 -10.06
N LEU A 871 -17.48 -29.91 -9.25
CA LEU A 871 -18.33 -29.23 -8.27
C LEU A 871 -18.30 -29.94 -6.91
N SER A 872 -18.12 -29.19 -5.82
CA SER A 872 -18.39 -29.70 -4.47
C SER A 872 -19.87 -29.67 -4.10
N ARG A 873 -20.73 -29.00 -4.90
CA ARG A 873 -22.19 -28.98 -4.73
C ARG A 873 -22.90 -28.75 -6.06
N LEU A 874 -23.94 -29.53 -6.29
CA LEU A 874 -25.00 -29.22 -7.25
C LEU A 874 -26.34 -29.16 -6.50
N TYR A 875 -27.04 -28.03 -6.57
CA TYR A 875 -28.34 -27.84 -5.92
C TYR A 875 -29.39 -27.34 -6.91
N THR A 876 -30.44 -28.15 -7.09
CA THR A 876 -31.57 -27.87 -8.00
C THR A 876 -32.92 -27.85 -7.28
N GLY A 877 -32.95 -28.02 -5.95
CA GLY A 877 -34.16 -28.32 -5.19
C GLY A 877 -35.22 -27.21 -5.15
N GLU A 878 -34.88 -26.00 -5.58
CA GLU A 878 -35.76 -24.81 -5.63
C GLU A 878 -35.99 -24.31 -7.07
N LEU A 879 -35.62 -25.11 -8.08
CA LEU A 879 -35.85 -24.79 -9.48
C LEU A 879 -37.06 -25.55 -10.03
N ASP A 880 -38.00 -24.81 -10.61
CA ASP A 880 -39.08 -25.32 -11.46
C ASP A 880 -38.64 -25.24 -12.93
N GLY A 881 -37.94 -26.29 -13.40
CA GLY A 881 -37.40 -26.36 -14.75
C GLY A 881 -36.46 -27.55 -14.94
N ASN A 882 -35.95 -27.71 -16.17
CA ASN A 882 -35.01 -28.78 -16.49
C ASN A 882 -33.56 -28.32 -16.33
N VAL A 883 -32.69 -29.21 -15.86
CA VAL A 883 -31.25 -28.94 -15.70
C VAL A 883 -30.46 -29.93 -16.53
N GLN A 884 -29.67 -29.43 -17.48
CA GLN A 884 -28.77 -30.21 -18.31
C GLN A 884 -27.31 -29.81 -18.03
N LEU A 885 -26.48 -30.75 -17.57
CA LEU A 885 -25.03 -30.57 -17.47
C LEU A 885 -24.32 -31.52 -18.43
N THR A 886 -23.45 -30.98 -19.28
CA THR A 886 -22.60 -31.73 -20.20
C THR A 886 -21.14 -31.45 -19.88
N GLY A 887 -20.37 -32.48 -19.53
CA GLY A 887 -18.97 -32.35 -19.15
C GLY A 887 -18.06 -33.21 -20.02
N VAL A 888 -17.04 -32.60 -20.62
CA VAL A 888 -16.04 -33.28 -21.46
C VAL A 888 -14.66 -33.10 -20.82
N GLY A 889 -14.15 -34.18 -20.23
CA GLY A 889 -12.83 -34.25 -19.61
C GLY A 889 -11.82 -34.97 -20.49
N GLY A 890 -10.55 -34.63 -20.33
CA GLY A 890 -9.43 -35.41 -20.83
C GLY A 890 -8.97 -36.39 -19.75
N SER A 891 -8.04 -35.93 -18.91
CA SER A 891 -7.40 -36.77 -17.87
C SER A 891 -8.13 -36.85 -16.52
N ALA A 892 -9.22 -36.10 -16.34
CA ALA A 892 -10.08 -36.16 -15.17
C ALA A 892 -11.55 -36.34 -15.60
N ALA A 893 -12.46 -36.47 -14.63
CA ALA A 893 -13.86 -36.77 -14.91
C ALA A 893 -14.53 -35.76 -15.86
N GLY A 894 -15.46 -36.27 -16.69
CA GLY A 894 -16.33 -35.41 -17.50
C GLY A 894 -17.18 -34.53 -16.59
N ILE A 895 -17.86 -35.16 -15.63
CA ILE A 895 -18.56 -34.49 -14.53
C ILE A 895 -18.12 -35.14 -13.21
N ASP A 896 -17.61 -34.34 -12.27
CA ASP A 896 -17.43 -34.70 -10.87
C ASP A 896 -18.29 -33.78 -10.02
N ALA A 897 -19.38 -34.30 -9.47
CA ALA A 897 -20.31 -33.53 -8.67
C ALA A 897 -20.61 -34.22 -7.35
N SER A 898 -20.44 -33.48 -6.26
CA SER A 898 -21.00 -33.86 -4.96
C SER A 898 -22.45 -33.39 -4.85
N LEU A 899 -23.37 -34.31 -4.52
CA LEU A 899 -24.80 -34.00 -4.38
C LEU A 899 -25.16 -33.81 -2.91
N ASN A 900 -25.95 -32.77 -2.60
CA ASN A 900 -26.36 -32.46 -1.22
C ASN A 900 -27.89 -32.58 -1.00
N THR A 901 -28.69 -32.84 -2.03
CA THR A 901 -30.15 -32.97 -1.94
C THR A 901 -30.72 -33.91 -3.01
N VAL A 902 -32.01 -34.25 -2.87
CA VAL A 902 -32.83 -34.90 -3.91
C VAL A 902 -32.92 -33.98 -5.14
N PHE A 903 -32.71 -34.52 -6.34
CA PHE A 903 -33.00 -33.77 -7.55
C PHE A 903 -34.50 -33.51 -7.65
N GLN A 904 -34.89 -32.24 -7.84
CA GLN A 904 -36.26 -31.84 -8.16
C GLN A 904 -36.28 -31.42 -9.63
N GLY A 905 -37.29 -31.88 -10.39
CA GLY A 905 -37.38 -31.66 -11.84
C GLY A 905 -36.51 -32.60 -12.69
N GLY A 906 -36.63 -32.50 -14.02
CA GLY A 906 -35.86 -33.31 -14.96
C GLY A 906 -34.38 -32.90 -15.01
N VAL A 907 -33.52 -33.63 -14.30
CA VAL A 907 -32.06 -33.43 -14.35
C VAL A 907 -31.42 -34.42 -15.32
N SER A 908 -30.63 -33.90 -16.26
CA SER A 908 -29.87 -34.66 -17.25
C SER A 908 -28.37 -34.38 -17.11
N LEU A 909 -27.58 -35.39 -16.79
CA LEU A 909 -26.13 -35.30 -16.66
C LEU A 909 -25.49 -36.13 -17.77
N SER A 910 -24.59 -35.55 -18.55
CA SER A 910 -23.87 -36.23 -19.64
C SER A 910 -22.37 -35.97 -19.52
N GLY A 911 -21.60 -36.97 -19.10
CA GLY A 911 -20.17 -36.83 -18.89
C GLY A 911 -19.33 -37.76 -19.78
N SER A 912 -18.31 -37.24 -20.42
CA SER A 912 -17.30 -38.04 -21.13
C SER A 912 -15.89 -37.76 -20.61
N SER A 913 -15.04 -38.78 -20.51
CA SER A 913 -13.64 -38.65 -20.11
C SER A 913 -12.76 -39.60 -20.91
N ALA A 914 -11.55 -39.15 -21.26
CA ALA A 914 -10.56 -40.01 -21.92
C ALA A 914 -9.91 -40.98 -20.91
N ASP A 915 -9.44 -40.48 -19.74
CA ASP A 915 -8.64 -41.31 -18.82
C ASP A 915 -9.24 -41.50 -17.42
N ASP A 916 -10.39 -40.90 -17.13
CA ASP A 916 -11.10 -41.03 -15.84
C ASP A 916 -12.57 -41.37 -16.07
N VAL A 917 -13.43 -41.22 -15.07
CA VAL A 917 -14.85 -41.56 -15.18
C VAL A 917 -15.64 -40.54 -16.00
N GLY A 918 -16.62 -41.01 -16.77
CA GLY A 918 -17.52 -40.11 -17.51
C GLY A 918 -18.29 -39.20 -16.54
N VAL A 919 -18.99 -39.82 -15.58
CA VAL A 919 -19.71 -39.11 -14.51
C VAL A 919 -19.35 -39.73 -13.14
N LEU A 920 -18.86 -38.90 -12.21
CA LEU A 920 -18.69 -39.19 -10.79
C LEU A 920 -19.74 -38.45 -9.97
N LEU A 921 -20.53 -39.19 -9.21
CA LEU A 921 -21.44 -38.64 -8.21
C LEU A 921 -21.01 -39.12 -6.82
N SER A 922 -20.81 -38.20 -5.88
CA SER A 922 -20.38 -38.51 -4.51
C SER A 922 -21.02 -37.62 -3.44
N PHE A 923 -20.74 -37.88 -2.17
CA PHE A 923 -21.11 -37.01 -1.04
C PHE A 923 -19.87 -36.44 -0.36
N GLY A 924 -19.92 -35.16 -0.01
CA GLY A 924 -18.87 -34.50 0.77
C GLY A 924 -18.83 -34.97 2.23
N PRO A 925 -17.69 -34.81 2.93
CA PRO A 925 -17.57 -35.13 4.34
C PRO A 925 -18.50 -34.25 5.20
N GLY A 926 -19.32 -34.91 6.03
CA GLY A 926 -20.07 -34.29 7.15
C GLY A 926 -21.52 -33.88 6.90
N ILE A 927 -22.16 -34.41 5.85
CA ILE A 927 -23.62 -34.60 5.86
C ILE A 927 -23.91 -35.92 6.56
N GLN A 928 -24.60 -35.84 7.71
CA GLN A 928 -24.97 -37.01 8.50
C GLN A 928 -26.07 -37.79 7.75
N GLU A 929 -25.78 -39.05 7.44
CA GLU A 929 -26.59 -40.02 6.68
C GLU A 929 -26.57 -39.86 5.15
N HIS A 930 -25.68 -40.64 4.51
CA HIS A 930 -25.52 -40.75 3.07
C HIS A 930 -26.76 -41.40 2.44
N ASN A 931 -27.75 -40.62 1.98
CA ASN A 931 -28.86 -41.09 1.16
C ASN A 931 -28.91 -40.25 -0.14
N MET A 932 -28.74 -40.85 -1.31
CA MET A 932 -28.84 -40.15 -2.62
C MET A 932 -30.18 -40.48 -3.27
N ASN A 933 -30.94 -39.49 -3.73
CA ASN A 933 -32.12 -39.73 -4.56
C ASN A 933 -32.03 -38.91 -5.84
N LEU A 934 -31.91 -39.60 -6.99
CA LEU A 934 -31.85 -38.94 -8.29
C LEU A 934 -33.22 -38.81 -8.98
N ASN A 935 -34.32 -39.26 -8.37
CA ASN A 935 -35.71 -38.86 -8.66
C ASN A 935 -36.05 -38.56 -10.14
N GLY A 936 -35.99 -39.55 -11.02
CA GLY A 936 -36.35 -39.43 -12.44
C GLY A 936 -35.25 -38.87 -13.36
N SER A 937 -34.04 -38.68 -12.85
CA SER A 937 -32.94 -38.11 -13.62
C SER A 937 -32.41 -39.03 -14.71
N ASN A 938 -31.82 -38.44 -15.75
CA ASN A 938 -31.10 -39.12 -16.81
C ASN A 938 -29.59 -38.89 -16.63
N VAL A 939 -28.81 -39.94 -16.39
CA VAL A 939 -27.36 -39.85 -16.25
C VAL A 939 -26.71 -40.70 -17.32
N ALA A 940 -25.92 -40.09 -18.19
CA ALA A 940 -25.14 -40.74 -19.23
C ALA A 940 -23.66 -40.49 -18.97
N GLY A 941 -22.86 -41.54 -18.97
CA GLY A 941 -21.43 -41.45 -18.70
C GLY A 941 -20.62 -42.36 -19.63
N SER A 942 -19.59 -41.81 -20.27
CA SER A 942 -18.68 -42.57 -21.12
C SER A 942 -17.23 -42.36 -20.72
N SER A 943 -16.45 -43.43 -20.68
CA SER A 943 -15.02 -43.38 -20.38
C SER A 943 -14.23 -44.23 -21.38
N GLU A 944 -13.10 -43.72 -21.87
CA GLU A 944 -12.20 -44.50 -22.73
C GLU A 944 -11.33 -45.46 -21.90
N ASN A 945 -10.48 -44.93 -21.00
CA ASN A 945 -9.50 -45.70 -20.21
C ASN A 945 -9.77 -45.69 -18.69
N GLY A 946 -10.85 -45.05 -18.24
CA GLY A 946 -11.12 -44.81 -16.83
C GLY A 946 -11.81 -45.98 -16.10
N SER A 947 -12.04 -45.79 -14.81
CA SER A 947 -12.58 -46.87 -13.95
C SER A 947 -14.07 -47.17 -14.16
N ALA A 948 -14.83 -46.23 -14.72
CA ALA A 948 -16.23 -46.43 -15.07
C ALA A 948 -16.77 -45.41 -16.08
N GLY A 949 -17.81 -45.77 -16.84
CA GLY A 949 -18.64 -44.78 -17.54
C GLY A 949 -19.39 -43.89 -16.54
N ILE A 950 -20.06 -44.50 -15.57
CA ILE A 950 -20.70 -43.84 -14.42
C ILE A 950 -20.20 -44.46 -13.13
N LEU A 951 -19.75 -43.64 -12.18
CA LEU A 951 -19.36 -44.04 -10.83
C LEU A 951 -20.17 -43.27 -9.79
N ILE A 952 -20.96 -43.98 -9.00
CA ILE A 952 -21.73 -43.39 -7.89
C ILE A 952 -21.18 -43.91 -6.57
N LYS A 953 -20.71 -43.00 -5.70
CA LYS A 953 -20.15 -43.29 -4.38
C LYS A 953 -21.09 -42.84 -3.26
N GLY A 954 -21.53 -43.76 -2.41
CA GLY A 954 -22.39 -43.47 -1.24
C GLY A 954 -22.94 -44.73 -0.57
N LYS A 955 -23.64 -44.54 0.55
CA LYS A 955 -24.49 -45.56 1.17
C LYS A 955 -25.96 -45.24 0.81
N ASN A 956 -26.88 -46.18 0.99
CA ASN A 956 -28.34 -45.99 0.87
C ASN A 956 -28.78 -45.14 -0.34
N ILE A 957 -28.31 -45.51 -1.54
CA ILE A 957 -28.58 -44.76 -2.77
C ILE A 957 -29.90 -45.23 -3.36
N SER A 958 -30.87 -44.34 -3.52
CA SER A 958 -32.13 -44.60 -4.23
C SER A 958 -32.12 -43.97 -5.62
N PHE A 959 -32.52 -44.74 -6.63
CA PHE A 959 -32.69 -44.26 -7.99
C PHE A 959 -34.10 -44.62 -8.46
N THR A 960 -35.00 -43.64 -8.46
CA THR A 960 -36.42 -43.85 -8.76
C THR A 960 -36.77 -43.30 -10.15
N ASN A 961 -37.45 -44.07 -11.00
CA ASN A 961 -37.99 -43.66 -12.31
C ASN A 961 -37.00 -43.03 -13.33
N GLY A 962 -35.69 -43.10 -13.09
CA GLY A 962 -34.67 -42.47 -13.93
C GLY A 962 -33.97 -43.43 -14.89
N THR A 963 -33.02 -42.91 -15.66
CA THR A 963 -32.15 -43.70 -16.56
C THR A 963 -30.67 -43.51 -16.23
N LEU A 964 -29.91 -44.59 -16.09
CA LEU A 964 -28.44 -44.59 -16.04
C LEU A 964 -27.90 -45.31 -17.29
N THR A 965 -27.05 -44.65 -18.07
CA THR A 965 -26.40 -45.24 -19.26
C THR A 965 -24.90 -45.05 -19.19
N GLY A 966 -24.18 -46.09 -18.79
CA GLY A 966 -22.73 -46.06 -18.60
C GLY A 966 -21.98 -46.89 -19.62
N THR A 967 -20.92 -46.34 -20.20
CA THR A 967 -20.07 -47.04 -21.19
C THR A 967 -18.59 -46.88 -20.82
N ALA A 968 -17.87 -47.99 -20.69
CA ALA A 968 -16.40 -48.03 -20.61
C ALA A 968 -15.86 -48.71 -21.88
N THR A 969 -15.22 -47.97 -22.77
CA THR A 969 -14.89 -48.47 -24.12
C THR A 969 -13.57 -49.23 -24.20
N SER A 970 -12.69 -49.13 -23.20
CA SER A 970 -11.46 -49.92 -23.12
C SER A 970 -11.01 -50.16 -21.67
N GLY A 971 -10.06 -51.09 -21.50
CA GLY A 971 -9.52 -51.45 -20.19
C GLY A 971 -10.54 -52.11 -19.25
N ASN A 972 -10.18 -52.19 -17.96
CA ASN A 972 -10.94 -52.90 -16.94
C ASN A 972 -12.10 -52.09 -16.32
N GLY A 973 -12.42 -50.93 -16.89
CA GLY A 973 -13.48 -50.05 -16.41
C GLY A 973 -14.86 -50.69 -16.59
N SER A 974 -15.79 -50.42 -15.68
CA SER A 974 -17.17 -50.94 -15.77
C SER A 974 -18.12 -49.91 -16.38
N GLY A 975 -19.21 -50.33 -17.01
CA GLY A 975 -20.18 -49.39 -17.60
C GLY A 975 -20.78 -48.48 -16.51
N VAL A 976 -21.42 -49.10 -15.51
CA VAL A 976 -21.96 -48.42 -14.32
C VAL A 976 -21.40 -49.07 -13.04
N VAL A 977 -20.95 -48.26 -12.10
CA VAL A 977 -20.46 -48.70 -10.78
C VAL A 977 -21.23 -48.01 -9.65
N LEU A 978 -21.81 -48.80 -8.76
CA LEU A 978 -22.38 -48.34 -7.49
C LEU A 978 -21.50 -48.85 -6.34
N THR A 979 -20.93 -47.96 -5.54
CA THR A 979 -19.98 -48.35 -4.48
C THR A 979 -20.02 -47.42 -3.26
N GLY A 980 -19.43 -47.83 -2.13
CA GLY A 980 -19.49 -47.11 -0.85
C GLY A 980 -19.96 -47.92 0.36
N GLY A 981 -20.24 -49.23 0.20
CA GLY A 981 -20.47 -50.17 1.31
C GLY A 981 -21.81 -50.01 2.02
N GLY A 982 -22.89 -49.76 1.26
CA GLY A 982 -24.26 -49.65 1.77
C GLY A 982 -25.29 -50.31 0.85
N ASN A 983 -26.57 -50.05 1.10
CA ASN A 983 -27.67 -50.54 0.28
C ASN A 983 -27.90 -49.63 -0.93
N TYR A 984 -28.25 -50.20 -2.08
CA TYR A 984 -28.61 -49.47 -3.30
C TYR A 984 -30.03 -49.88 -3.68
N THR A 985 -30.95 -48.94 -3.81
CA THR A 985 -32.34 -49.17 -4.20
C THR A 985 -32.59 -48.61 -5.60
N LEU A 986 -33.07 -49.45 -6.51
CA LEU A 986 -33.52 -49.07 -7.83
C LEU A 986 -35.03 -49.29 -7.89
N ASP A 987 -35.79 -48.28 -8.26
CA ASP A 987 -37.26 -48.30 -8.18
C ASP A 987 -37.87 -47.72 -9.46
N GLY A 988 -38.46 -48.56 -10.33
CA GLY A 988 -38.93 -48.12 -11.66
C GLY A 988 -37.83 -47.57 -12.58
N ALA A 989 -36.57 -47.83 -12.28
CA ALA A 989 -35.45 -47.26 -13.02
C ALA A 989 -34.95 -48.14 -14.17
N SER A 990 -34.30 -47.53 -15.17
CA SER A 990 -33.63 -48.23 -16.28
C SER A 990 -32.11 -48.01 -16.23
N ILE A 991 -31.34 -49.07 -15.99
CA ILE A 991 -29.89 -49.03 -15.84
C ILE A 991 -29.29 -49.86 -16.96
N THR A 992 -28.46 -49.24 -17.80
CA THR A 992 -27.73 -49.90 -18.88
C THR A 992 -26.24 -49.63 -18.74
N GLY A 993 -25.45 -50.69 -18.74
CA GLY A 993 -24.00 -50.61 -18.59
C GLY A 993 -23.28 -51.46 -19.64
N THR A 994 -22.34 -50.86 -20.35
CA THR A 994 -21.51 -51.53 -21.35
C THR A 994 -20.03 -51.38 -20.99
N ALA A 995 -19.28 -52.47 -21.01
CA ALA A 995 -17.85 -52.46 -20.69
C ALA A 995 -17.04 -53.32 -21.66
N ALA A 996 -15.81 -52.89 -21.95
CA ALA A 996 -14.82 -53.69 -22.67
C ALA A 996 -14.37 -54.88 -21.80
N ASP A 997 -13.49 -54.70 -20.81
CA ASP A 997 -13.00 -55.81 -19.97
C ASP A 997 -13.54 -55.79 -18.53
N GLY A 998 -14.19 -54.70 -18.09
CA GLY A 998 -14.88 -54.63 -16.80
C GLY A 998 -16.29 -55.21 -16.83
N SER A 999 -17.02 -55.11 -15.72
CA SER A 999 -18.43 -55.53 -15.71
C SER A 999 -19.31 -54.51 -16.44
N GLY A 1000 -20.33 -54.96 -17.16
CA GLY A 1000 -21.33 -54.05 -17.71
C GLY A 1000 -21.93 -53.17 -16.61
N ILE A 1001 -22.38 -53.80 -15.52
CA ILE A 1001 -22.82 -53.13 -14.28
C ILE A 1001 -22.16 -53.82 -13.08
N ALA A 1002 -21.60 -53.04 -12.15
CA ALA A 1002 -21.01 -53.54 -10.91
C ALA A 1002 -21.60 -52.82 -9.68
N VAL A 1003 -22.15 -53.60 -8.74
CA VAL A 1003 -22.67 -53.11 -7.46
C VAL A 1003 -21.86 -53.68 -6.29
N ASN A 1004 -21.25 -52.79 -5.52
CA ASN A 1004 -20.44 -53.11 -4.34
C ASN A 1004 -21.24 -52.90 -3.04
N GLY A 1005 -22.15 -53.84 -2.78
CA GLY A 1005 -23.09 -53.85 -1.65
C GLY A 1005 -24.40 -54.54 -2.01
N THR A 1006 -25.41 -54.44 -1.13
CA THR A 1006 -26.75 -54.99 -1.35
C THR A 1006 -27.52 -54.15 -2.36
N LEU A 1007 -28.15 -54.79 -3.34
CA LEU A 1007 -28.98 -54.17 -4.37
C LEU A 1007 -30.45 -54.54 -4.17
N THR A 1008 -31.29 -53.58 -3.85
CA THR A 1008 -32.75 -53.70 -3.88
C THR A 1008 -33.29 -53.22 -5.23
N VAL A 1009 -34.12 -54.02 -5.90
CA VAL A 1009 -34.78 -53.65 -7.18
C VAL A 1009 -36.29 -53.75 -7.05
N ASN A 1010 -37.04 -52.73 -7.46
CA ASN A 1010 -38.50 -52.64 -7.25
C ASN A 1010 -39.25 -52.11 -8.50
N ASN A 1011 -40.56 -52.34 -8.54
CA ASN A 1011 -41.55 -51.65 -9.40
C ASN A 1011 -41.13 -51.46 -10.87
N GLY A 1012 -40.85 -52.54 -11.59
CA GLY A 1012 -40.58 -52.47 -13.04
C GLY A 1012 -39.16 -52.07 -13.40
N THR A 1013 -38.23 -52.07 -12.43
CA THR A 1013 -36.82 -51.78 -12.66
C THR A 1013 -36.21 -52.71 -13.72
N VAL A 1014 -35.45 -52.11 -14.64
CA VAL A 1014 -34.72 -52.79 -15.71
C VAL A 1014 -33.21 -52.58 -15.52
N VAL A 1015 -32.45 -53.67 -15.40
CA VAL A 1015 -30.98 -53.67 -15.29
C VAL A 1015 -30.40 -54.46 -16.46
N LYS A 1016 -29.58 -53.82 -17.30
CA LYS A 1016 -29.00 -54.41 -18.52
C LYS A 1016 -27.49 -54.21 -18.57
N GLY A 1017 -26.74 -55.28 -18.33
CA GLY A 1017 -25.29 -55.27 -18.37
C GLY A 1017 -24.73 -56.02 -19.59
N LEU A 1018 -23.77 -55.42 -20.28
CA LEU A 1018 -23.02 -56.02 -21.38
C LEU A 1018 -21.52 -55.89 -21.13
N ALA A 1019 -20.82 -57.02 -21.06
CA ALA A 1019 -19.36 -57.08 -21.08
C ALA A 1019 -18.88 -57.78 -22.37
N THR A 1020 -18.13 -57.06 -23.21
CA THR A 1020 -17.68 -57.56 -24.52
C THR A 1020 -16.34 -58.29 -24.47
N GLY A 1021 -15.62 -58.20 -23.35
CA GLY A 1021 -14.31 -58.79 -23.09
C GLY A 1021 -14.36 -59.66 -21.82
N GLY A 1022 -13.40 -59.50 -20.92
CA GLY A 1022 -13.17 -60.40 -19.77
C GLY A 1022 -14.03 -60.22 -18.50
N GLY A 1023 -15.06 -59.37 -18.53
CA GLY A 1023 -15.90 -59.05 -17.37
C GLY A 1023 -17.28 -59.70 -17.36
N ASN A 1024 -18.02 -59.51 -16.27
CA ASN A 1024 -19.39 -60.02 -16.12
C ASN A 1024 -20.42 -59.06 -16.73
N GLY A 1025 -21.57 -59.55 -17.18
CA GLY A 1025 -22.67 -58.70 -17.62
C GLY A 1025 -23.17 -57.81 -16.48
N VAL A 1026 -23.66 -58.42 -15.41
CA VAL A 1026 -24.07 -57.73 -14.16
C VAL A 1026 -23.41 -58.43 -12.97
N THR A 1027 -22.78 -57.67 -12.07
CA THR A 1027 -22.20 -58.17 -10.81
C THR A 1027 -22.82 -57.46 -9.61
N VAL A 1028 -23.30 -58.22 -8.63
CA VAL A 1028 -23.69 -57.76 -7.29
C VAL A 1028 -22.86 -58.51 -6.26
N SER A 1029 -22.01 -57.81 -5.52
CA SER A 1029 -21.12 -58.45 -4.52
C SER A 1029 -21.77 -58.66 -3.14
N GLY A 1030 -22.92 -58.04 -2.89
CA GLY A 1030 -23.77 -58.30 -1.72
C GLY A 1030 -25.06 -59.01 -2.10
N ASP A 1031 -26.11 -58.77 -1.32
CA ASP A 1031 -27.42 -59.40 -1.54
C ASP A 1031 -28.18 -58.72 -2.69
N LEU A 1032 -29.07 -59.46 -3.36
CA LEU A 1032 -29.99 -58.95 -4.37
C LEU A 1032 -31.43 -59.14 -3.88
N VAL A 1033 -32.15 -58.06 -3.60
CA VAL A 1033 -33.44 -58.10 -2.87
C VAL A 1033 -34.55 -57.38 -3.65
N THR A 1034 -35.80 -57.79 -3.46
CA THR A 1034 -37.00 -57.02 -3.84
C THR A 1034 -37.85 -56.73 -2.61
N ASP A 1035 -38.32 -55.49 -2.46
CA ASP A 1035 -39.34 -55.12 -1.48
C ASP A 1035 -40.76 -55.18 -2.07
N SER A 1036 -40.91 -54.92 -3.39
CA SER A 1036 -42.16 -55.05 -4.14
C SER A 1036 -41.92 -55.53 -5.59
N GLY A 1037 -42.60 -56.61 -5.99
CA GLY A 1037 -42.23 -57.45 -7.14
C GLY A 1037 -42.85 -57.13 -8.51
N ASP A 1038 -43.29 -55.92 -8.82
CA ASP A 1038 -44.05 -55.71 -10.08
C ASP A 1038 -43.16 -55.58 -11.33
N GLY A 1039 -42.79 -56.67 -12.02
CA GLY A 1039 -42.27 -56.63 -13.40
C GLY A 1039 -40.77 -56.30 -13.55
N ILE A 1040 -39.95 -56.70 -12.59
CA ILE A 1040 -38.50 -56.44 -12.57
C ILE A 1040 -37.76 -57.30 -13.61
N SER A 1041 -36.77 -56.73 -14.30
CA SER A 1041 -35.93 -57.44 -15.28
C SER A 1041 -34.45 -57.14 -15.11
N ILE A 1042 -33.65 -58.15 -14.78
CA ILE A 1042 -32.18 -58.08 -14.73
C ILE A 1042 -31.65 -58.97 -15.85
N THR A 1043 -30.96 -58.37 -16.82
CA THR A 1043 -30.34 -59.08 -17.95
C THR A 1043 -28.84 -58.78 -18.00
N GLY A 1044 -28.03 -59.83 -18.03
CA GLY A 1044 -26.58 -59.70 -18.16
C GLY A 1044 -26.02 -60.57 -19.28
N THR A 1045 -25.19 -59.96 -20.14
CA THR A 1045 -24.49 -60.64 -21.23
C THR A 1045 -22.98 -60.47 -21.05
N ALA A 1046 -22.23 -61.57 -21.09
CA ALA A 1046 -20.77 -61.57 -21.03
C ALA A 1046 -20.18 -62.40 -22.18
N PHE A 1047 -19.15 -61.90 -22.88
CA PHE A 1047 -18.42 -62.71 -23.86
C PHE A 1047 -17.38 -63.62 -23.15
N SER A 1048 -16.83 -63.17 -22.02
CA SER A 1048 -15.96 -63.96 -21.15
C SER A 1048 -16.15 -63.53 -19.70
N GLY A 1049 -16.78 -64.38 -18.88
CA GLY A 1049 -17.24 -64.05 -17.53
C GLY A 1049 -18.68 -64.56 -17.29
N ASP A 1050 -19.26 -64.22 -16.14
CA ASP A 1050 -20.65 -64.58 -15.84
C ASP A 1050 -21.64 -63.58 -16.46
N GLY A 1051 -22.74 -64.06 -17.04
CA GLY A 1051 -23.81 -63.19 -17.55
C GLY A 1051 -24.40 -62.35 -16.42
N VAL A 1052 -24.87 -63.00 -15.35
CA VAL A 1052 -25.23 -62.34 -14.08
C VAL A 1052 -24.54 -63.06 -12.92
N LYS A 1053 -23.85 -62.32 -12.05
CA LYS A 1053 -23.16 -62.82 -10.85
C LYS A 1053 -23.68 -62.14 -9.58
N VAL A 1054 -24.13 -62.92 -8.60
CA VAL A 1054 -24.52 -62.45 -7.27
C VAL A 1054 -23.73 -63.23 -6.21
N ASP A 1055 -22.92 -62.53 -5.41
CA ASP A 1055 -22.08 -63.17 -4.38
C ASP A 1055 -22.83 -63.40 -3.05
N GLY A 1056 -23.87 -62.61 -2.74
CA GLY A 1056 -24.71 -62.73 -1.54
C GLY A 1056 -26.02 -63.51 -1.75
N ASP A 1057 -26.95 -63.34 -0.81
CA ASP A 1057 -28.29 -63.96 -0.88
C ASP A 1057 -29.18 -63.20 -1.87
N THR A 1058 -30.03 -63.91 -2.60
CA THR A 1058 -30.96 -63.37 -3.59
C THR A 1058 -32.40 -63.63 -3.17
N THR A 1059 -33.17 -62.57 -2.91
CA THR A 1059 -34.61 -62.64 -2.61
C THR A 1059 -35.41 -61.86 -3.65
N LEU A 1060 -36.18 -62.55 -4.49
CA LEU A 1060 -36.87 -61.93 -5.63
C LEU A 1060 -38.35 -62.32 -5.75
N THR A 1061 -39.23 -61.33 -5.88
CA THR A 1061 -40.67 -61.51 -6.13
C THR A 1061 -41.01 -61.04 -7.55
N ASN A 1062 -41.74 -61.85 -8.33
CA ASN A 1062 -42.18 -61.59 -9.71
C ASN A 1062 -41.11 -60.87 -10.59
N ALA A 1063 -39.89 -61.41 -10.55
CA ALA A 1063 -38.74 -60.89 -11.28
C ALA A 1063 -38.26 -61.82 -12.40
N MET A 1064 -37.58 -61.25 -13.39
CA MET A 1064 -36.87 -62.00 -14.43
C MET A 1064 -35.36 -61.77 -14.29
N LEU A 1065 -34.62 -62.83 -13.98
CA LEU A 1065 -33.16 -62.84 -13.93
C LEU A 1065 -32.63 -63.64 -15.13
N ASN A 1066 -32.06 -62.96 -16.12
CA ASN A 1066 -31.64 -63.56 -17.37
C ASN A 1066 -30.14 -63.34 -17.64
N GLY A 1067 -29.38 -64.43 -17.73
CA GLY A 1067 -27.93 -64.36 -17.90
C GLY A 1067 -27.45 -65.13 -19.12
N ARG A 1068 -26.58 -64.50 -19.91
CA ARG A 1068 -25.95 -65.12 -21.08
C ARG A 1068 -24.43 -64.96 -21.01
N ALA A 1069 -23.71 -66.06 -21.16
CA ALA A 1069 -22.25 -66.06 -21.26
C ALA A 1069 -21.79 -66.86 -22.49
N ASP A 1070 -20.81 -66.36 -23.25
CA ASP A 1070 -20.14 -67.19 -24.26
C ASP A 1070 -19.10 -68.11 -23.60
N SER A 1071 -18.40 -67.62 -22.57
CA SER A 1071 -17.59 -68.44 -21.66
C SER A 1071 -17.74 -67.99 -20.21
N GLY A 1072 -18.03 -68.91 -19.29
CA GLY A 1072 -18.42 -68.61 -17.90
C GLY A 1072 -19.83 -69.12 -17.57
N ASN A 1073 -20.47 -68.63 -16.51
CA ASN A 1073 -21.83 -69.04 -16.16
C ASN A 1073 -22.88 -68.08 -16.75
N GLY A 1074 -24.02 -68.59 -17.24
CA GLY A 1074 -25.13 -67.74 -17.64
C GLY A 1074 -25.64 -66.91 -16.45
N VAL A 1075 -26.09 -67.58 -15.39
CA VAL A 1075 -26.38 -66.98 -14.08
C VAL A 1075 -25.58 -67.70 -12.99
N ASN A 1076 -24.95 -66.96 -12.08
CA ASN A 1076 -24.17 -67.50 -10.97
C ASN A 1076 -24.61 -66.82 -9.66
N ILE A 1077 -25.26 -67.58 -8.77
CA ILE A 1077 -25.68 -67.10 -7.44
C ILE A 1077 -24.93 -67.91 -6.40
N ALA A 1078 -24.06 -67.28 -5.63
CA ALA A 1078 -23.26 -67.95 -4.61
C ALA A 1078 -24.03 -68.18 -3.30
N GLY A 1079 -24.91 -67.25 -2.91
CA GLY A 1079 -25.77 -67.36 -1.72
C GLY A 1079 -27.09 -68.09 -1.95
N ASN A 1080 -28.02 -67.95 -1.01
CA ASN A 1080 -29.36 -68.56 -1.08
C ASN A 1080 -30.24 -67.84 -2.10
N LEU A 1081 -31.06 -68.59 -2.84
CA LEU A 1081 -32.08 -68.03 -3.75
C LEU A 1081 -33.47 -68.29 -3.16
N THR A 1082 -34.18 -67.23 -2.76
CA THR A 1082 -35.56 -67.28 -2.25
C THR A 1082 -36.47 -66.47 -3.18
N THR A 1083 -37.49 -67.07 -3.76
CA THR A 1083 -38.39 -66.37 -4.67
C THR A 1083 -39.83 -66.86 -4.54
N ASP A 1084 -40.76 -66.17 -5.20
CA ASP A 1084 -42.11 -66.72 -5.44
C ASP A 1084 -42.14 -67.65 -6.67
N SER A 1085 -43.30 -68.23 -6.97
CA SER A 1085 -43.50 -69.11 -8.12
C SER A 1085 -43.53 -68.40 -9.48
N SER A 1086 -43.57 -67.07 -9.50
CA SER A 1086 -43.65 -66.25 -10.72
C SER A 1086 -42.28 -65.73 -11.18
N THR A 1087 -41.30 -65.70 -10.30
CA THR A 1087 -39.91 -65.36 -10.61
C THR A 1087 -39.29 -66.41 -11.55
N GLN A 1088 -38.63 -65.91 -12.60
CA GLN A 1088 -37.95 -66.71 -13.60
C GLN A 1088 -36.44 -66.46 -13.56
N VAL A 1089 -35.66 -67.51 -13.38
CA VAL A 1089 -34.20 -67.49 -13.46
C VAL A 1089 -33.78 -68.26 -14.71
N SER A 1090 -33.26 -67.57 -15.73
CA SER A 1090 -32.87 -68.16 -17.01
C SER A 1090 -31.39 -67.90 -17.28
N GLY A 1091 -30.64 -68.97 -17.52
CA GLY A 1091 -29.21 -68.88 -17.78
C GLY A 1091 -28.80 -69.67 -19.01
N HIS A 1092 -27.95 -69.07 -19.84
CA HIS A 1092 -27.34 -69.74 -20.97
C HIS A 1092 -25.83 -69.54 -21.01
N ALA A 1093 -25.07 -70.61 -21.15
CA ALA A 1093 -23.61 -70.56 -21.39
C ALA A 1093 -23.25 -71.32 -22.67
N ALA A 1094 -22.50 -70.70 -23.60
CA ALA A 1094 -21.95 -71.46 -24.74
C ALA A 1094 -20.83 -72.40 -24.25
N SER A 1095 -20.02 -71.96 -23.28
CA SER A 1095 -19.06 -72.79 -22.55
C SER A 1095 -19.04 -72.47 -21.05
N GLY A 1096 -19.48 -73.42 -20.21
CA GLY A 1096 -19.64 -73.25 -18.75
C GLY A 1096 -21.02 -73.67 -18.25
N THR A 1097 -21.49 -73.12 -17.12
CA THR A 1097 -22.77 -73.51 -16.52
C THR A 1097 -23.90 -72.58 -16.95
N GLY A 1098 -25.04 -73.09 -17.42
CA GLY A 1098 -26.23 -72.27 -17.70
C GLY A 1098 -26.67 -71.48 -16.46
N VAL A 1099 -27.00 -72.18 -15.36
CA VAL A 1099 -27.27 -71.58 -14.04
C VAL A 1099 -26.49 -72.32 -12.95
N ASN A 1100 -25.70 -71.61 -12.15
CA ASN A 1100 -24.98 -72.13 -10.98
C ASN A 1100 -25.60 -71.58 -9.68
N LEU A 1101 -25.99 -72.48 -8.77
CA LEU A 1101 -26.59 -72.15 -7.46
C LEU A 1101 -25.71 -72.71 -6.33
N GLY A 1102 -25.12 -71.80 -5.55
CA GLY A 1102 -24.11 -72.08 -4.52
C GLY A 1102 -24.65 -72.50 -3.15
N ALA A 1103 -25.96 -72.34 -2.88
CA ALA A 1103 -26.58 -72.64 -1.58
C ALA A 1103 -28.05 -73.12 -1.73
N ALA A 1104 -28.93 -72.79 -0.75
CA ALA A 1104 -30.33 -73.23 -0.76
C ALA A 1104 -31.19 -72.48 -1.81
N LEU A 1105 -32.21 -73.15 -2.31
CA LEU A 1105 -33.21 -72.67 -3.27
C LEU A 1105 -34.62 -72.87 -2.70
N THR A 1106 -35.41 -71.81 -2.63
CA THR A 1106 -36.84 -71.85 -2.25
C THR A 1106 -37.63 -71.05 -3.28
N GLY A 1107 -38.55 -71.69 -4.01
CA GLY A 1107 -39.29 -71.08 -5.12
C GLY A 1107 -38.53 -71.01 -6.46
N ALA A 1108 -39.13 -70.34 -7.44
CA ALA A 1108 -38.62 -70.03 -8.79
C ALA A 1108 -38.84 -71.09 -9.89
N SER A 1109 -38.94 -70.59 -11.13
CA SER A 1109 -38.70 -71.37 -12.35
C SER A 1109 -37.28 -71.14 -12.84
N VAL A 1110 -36.39 -72.11 -12.63
CA VAL A 1110 -34.98 -72.06 -13.01
C VAL A 1110 -34.78 -72.83 -14.32
N LYS A 1111 -34.29 -72.14 -15.36
CA LYS A 1111 -33.98 -72.71 -16.66
C LYS A 1111 -32.51 -72.48 -17.01
N GLY A 1112 -31.71 -73.53 -16.92
CA GLY A 1112 -30.30 -73.49 -17.27
C GLY A 1112 -30.01 -74.25 -18.55
N SER A 1113 -29.34 -73.59 -19.51
CA SER A 1113 -28.90 -74.21 -20.75
C SER A 1113 -27.40 -74.03 -20.97
N SER A 1114 -26.73 -75.08 -21.45
CA SER A 1114 -25.32 -74.98 -21.84
C SER A 1114 -25.04 -75.70 -23.16
N ASP A 1115 -24.22 -75.13 -24.03
CA ASP A 1115 -23.83 -75.81 -25.25
C ASP A 1115 -22.78 -76.89 -24.95
N THR A 1116 -21.77 -76.57 -24.12
CA THR A 1116 -20.64 -77.48 -23.86
C THR A 1116 -20.33 -77.78 -22.38
N GLY A 1117 -21.10 -77.26 -21.43
CA GLY A 1117 -20.95 -77.52 -19.98
C GLY A 1117 -22.25 -77.94 -19.30
N THR A 1118 -22.48 -77.55 -18.05
CA THR A 1118 -23.65 -77.99 -17.26
C THR A 1118 -24.85 -77.07 -17.49
N GLY A 1119 -26.06 -77.59 -17.67
CA GLY A 1119 -27.28 -76.78 -17.76
C GLY A 1119 -27.59 -76.05 -16.44
N VAL A 1120 -27.85 -76.80 -15.37
CA VAL A 1120 -28.01 -76.30 -14.00
C VAL A 1120 -27.07 -77.02 -13.03
N GLN A 1121 -26.31 -76.29 -12.21
CA GLN A 1121 -25.44 -76.84 -11.17
C GLN A 1121 -25.95 -76.47 -9.78
N LEU A 1122 -26.14 -77.46 -8.92
CA LEU A 1122 -26.43 -77.28 -7.49
C LEU A 1122 -25.19 -77.61 -6.64
N ALA A 1123 -24.96 -76.82 -5.59
CA ALA A 1123 -23.88 -77.05 -4.65
C ALA A 1123 -24.13 -78.25 -3.71
N ASP A 1124 -23.06 -78.72 -3.05
CA ASP A 1124 -23.15 -79.71 -1.98
C ASP A 1124 -23.94 -79.14 -0.78
N ASN A 1125 -24.87 -79.92 -0.26
CA ASN A 1125 -25.87 -79.59 0.77
C ASN A 1125 -26.90 -78.54 0.34
N ALA A 1126 -27.10 -78.31 -0.95
CA ALA A 1126 -28.21 -77.47 -1.41
C ALA A 1126 -29.56 -78.06 -0.98
N VAL A 1127 -30.45 -77.21 -0.49
CA VAL A 1127 -31.84 -77.54 -0.15
C VAL A 1127 -32.72 -76.89 -1.20
N VAL A 1128 -33.49 -77.66 -1.95
CA VAL A 1128 -34.40 -77.18 -2.98
C VAL A 1128 -35.84 -77.43 -2.54
N THR A 1129 -36.63 -76.37 -2.41
CA THR A 1129 -38.05 -76.43 -2.02
C THR A 1129 -38.90 -75.59 -2.97
N GLU A 1130 -40.11 -76.06 -3.31
CA GLU A 1130 -41.10 -75.34 -4.13
C GLU A 1130 -40.58 -74.78 -5.48
N ALA A 1131 -39.56 -75.41 -6.10
CA ALA A 1131 -38.88 -74.90 -7.28
C ALA A 1131 -39.00 -75.82 -8.51
N VAL A 1132 -38.99 -75.22 -9.71
CA VAL A 1132 -38.93 -75.96 -10.99
C VAL A 1132 -37.52 -75.82 -11.57
N LEU A 1133 -36.79 -76.93 -11.69
CA LEU A 1133 -35.45 -76.98 -12.27
C LEU A 1133 -35.47 -77.60 -13.68
N ASN A 1134 -35.15 -76.80 -14.70
CA ASN A 1134 -35.06 -77.22 -16.09
C ASN A 1134 -33.64 -77.02 -16.63
N GLY A 1135 -32.82 -78.06 -16.48
CA GLY A 1135 -31.46 -78.08 -17.01
C GLY A 1135 -31.34 -78.82 -18.33
N SER A 1136 -30.73 -78.20 -19.33
CA SER A 1136 -30.45 -78.80 -20.64
C SER A 1136 -29.01 -78.55 -21.06
N SER A 1137 -28.30 -79.56 -21.53
CA SER A 1137 -26.97 -79.39 -22.12
C SER A 1137 -26.84 -80.15 -23.43
N THR A 1138 -26.13 -79.57 -24.40
CA THR A 1138 -25.88 -80.24 -25.70
C THR A 1138 -24.76 -81.27 -25.59
N SER A 1139 -23.69 -81.00 -24.83
CA SER A 1139 -22.56 -81.94 -24.66
C SER A 1139 -22.01 -82.07 -23.22
N GLY A 1140 -22.76 -81.67 -22.20
CA GLY A 1140 -22.45 -81.85 -20.77
C GLY A 1140 -23.69 -82.31 -19.97
N ASP A 1141 -23.68 -82.14 -18.64
CA ASP A 1141 -24.80 -82.56 -17.79
C ASP A 1141 -25.97 -81.57 -17.88
N GLY A 1142 -27.20 -82.08 -18.04
CA GLY A 1142 -28.40 -81.23 -17.99
C GLY A 1142 -28.55 -80.57 -16.61
N VAL A 1143 -28.52 -81.38 -15.56
CA VAL A 1143 -28.46 -80.95 -14.16
C VAL A 1143 -27.35 -81.73 -13.46
N ALA A 1144 -26.45 -81.03 -12.76
CA ALA A 1144 -25.39 -81.65 -11.97
C ALA A 1144 -25.47 -81.20 -10.51
N VAL A 1145 -25.00 -82.06 -9.62
CA VAL A 1145 -24.89 -81.82 -8.17
C VAL A 1145 -23.45 -82.11 -7.74
N THR A 1146 -22.80 -81.19 -7.02
CA THR A 1146 -21.40 -81.38 -6.60
C THR A 1146 -21.27 -82.20 -5.30
N GLY A 1147 -22.39 -82.53 -4.65
CA GLY A 1147 -22.46 -83.38 -3.47
C GLY A 1147 -23.89 -83.83 -3.15
N SER A 1148 -24.30 -83.79 -1.88
CA SER A 1148 -25.66 -84.19 -1.44
C SER A 1148 -26.65 -83.05 -1.62
N VAL A 1149 -27.84 -83.32 -2.15
CA VAL A 1149 -28.92 -82.32 -2.28
C VAL A 1149 -30.18 -82.85 -1.60
N THR A 1150 -30.89 -81.98 -0.88
CA THR A 1150 -32.22 -82.30 -0.33
C THR A 1150 -33.28 -81.66 -1.20
N LEU A 1151 -34.21 -82.47 -1.71
CA LEU A 1151 -35.39 -82.01 -2.45
C LEU A 1151 -36.61 -82.17 -1.54
N ASP A 1152 -37.35 -81.09 -1.31
CA ASP A 1152 -38.61 -81.10 -0.55
C ASP A 1152 -39.76 -80.54 -1.41
N ASP A 1153 -40.88 -81.24 -1.43
CA ASP A 1153 -42.08 -80.96 -2.25
C ASP A 1153 -43.32 -80.68 -1.36
N THR A 1154 -43.09 -80.18 -0.14
CA THR A 1154 -44.18 -79.84 0.80
C THR A 1154 -44.82 -78.51 0.52
#